data_AF-A0AAV0EQV2-F1
#
_entry.id   AF-A0AAV0EQV2-F1
#
_cell.length_a   1.000
_cell.length_b   1.000
_cell.length_c   1.000
_cell.angle_alpha   90.00
_cell.angle_beta   90.00
_cell.angle_gamma   90.00
#
_symmetry.space_group_name_H-M   'P 1'
#
loop_
_entity.id
_entity.type
_entity.pdbx_description
1 polymer ?
#
loop_
_entity_poly.entity_id
_entity_poly.type
_entity_poly.pdbx_seq_one_letter_code
_entity_poly.pdbx_strand_id
1 'polypeptide(L)'
;MYLDQLGFVRGVKFGVRKRLRTPSAKVFEAVASYIDVKEYSRKSRTHVNKLETSENITLCKKVSKSAVAKSEQPNLTRRNQINEQNPESGTNINPKGASVTTTRLINRIWGEYYSNFVSRESKRDNGPATRKRKACRDKTEGEKDVKISKQKKYGSDDMWMPYCPFRKKRSGCRRKTRWDGEAIGVTSNGSALYEGVFISGSLVSIGSVVLVEKTHLNRDSSICFVEYMFEASNERKIVHGRVMVGGFETVLGNNANKRELCLTNDCIDFEPSEVIESLVVKMKQTPWGYQHRKDNEDNDIDERERAEERRMKGLATEYFCRTLYCPEKGAFFSLKTGLMGLGSGYCHSCNARVSHEKNDFTVCTSMKSFTYQGVQYNVLDFLYLSPQYLMENQEGKKTVLNGQHQKPKAYVVCQLLGLEVSCSLKQSSPESVKIKVQRFFRPEDISAQNAYVSDIQEIYYSKKIESVPVMAVEGRCEVRKKEDFEFMDSPYIYEHTFFCQFIYDVENQSLELLPSHFKLSSSKGSLGQKAAGRKTKKKQMITKGGSAKTTNGGKEKAAINALTTLDIFAGCGGLSEGLEKSGVSVTKWAIESEETAAESFKLNHPDAITIVNDCNMVLRDIMMANGDANDCIPTSEVHSLASKHDNKEIKHMPRPGEVDLIIGGPPCQAQ
;
A
#
# COMPACT_ATOMS: atom_id res chain seq x y z
N MET A 1 -24.13 5.43 -46.12
CA MET A 1 -24.33 6.58 -47.04
C MET A 1 -24.87 7.78 -46.26
N TYR A 2 -24.04 8.52 -45.52
CA TYR A 2 -24.36 9.88 -45.02
C TYR A 2 -23.07 10.53 -44.50
N LEU A 3 -22.20 10.91 -45.43
CA LEU A 3 -21.03 11.78 -45.21
C LEU A 3 -20.92 12.73 -46.41
N ASP A 4 -21.97 13.51 -46.62
CA ASP A 4 -21.97 14.64 -47.56
C ASP A 4 -23.13 15.59 -47.22
N GLN A 5 -22.87 16.55 -46.33
CA GLN A 5 -23.50 17.88 -46.28
C GLN A 5 -22.96 18.67 -45.07
N LEU A 6 -22.07 19.63 -45.35
CA LEU A 6 -22.03 21.00 -44.81
C LEU A 6 -20.63 21.61 -44.97
N GLY A 7 -20.30 21.95 -46.22
CA GLY A 7 -19.17 22.81 -46.53
C GLY A 7 -19.64 24.06 -47.25
N PHE A 8 -20.08 25.09 -46.52
CA PHE A 8 -19.84 26.52 -46.79
C PHE A 8 -20.58 27.41 -45.77
N VAL A 9 -19.84 28.23 -45.01
CA VAL A 9 -19.96 29.70 -44.88
C VAL A 9 -18.82 30.17 -43.96
N ARG A 10 -18.00 31.10 -44.48
CA ARG A 10 -17.15 32.13 -43.82
C ARG A 10 -16.82 31.94 -42.31
N GLY A 11 -15.57 31.99 -41.85
CA GLY A 11 -14.38 32.59 -42.45
C GLY A 11 -13.66 33.50 -41.44
N VAL A 12 -12.91 32.91 -40.50
CA VAL A 12 -11.99 33.62 -39.59
C VAL A 12 -10.67 32.85 -39.52
N LYS A 13 -9.54 33.52 -39.77
CA LYS A 13 -8.20 32.94 -39.61
C LYS A 13 -7.71 33.12 -38.16
N PHE A 14 -7.35 32.02 -37.49
CA PHE A 14 -6.37 32.03 -36.40
C PHE A 14 -5.43 30.82 -36.53
N GLY A 15 -4.19 30.99 -36.07
CA GLY A 15 -3.05 30.18 -36.51
C GLY A 15 -2.85 28.82 -35.85
N VAL A 16 -2.30 27.90 -36.64
CA VAL A 16 -1.42 26.76 -36.28
C VAL A 16 -1.59 26.15 -34.87
N ARG A 17 -2.51 25.18 -34.74
CA ARG A 17 -2.35 24.08 -33.77
C ARG A 17 -1.69 22.89 -34.47
N LYS A 18 -0.70 22.24 -33.84
CA LYS A 18 -0.09 20.99 -34.32
C LYS A 18 -1.18 19.92 -34.41
N ARG A 19 -1.42 19.35 -35.60
CA ARG A 19 -2.32 18.19 -35.77
C ARG A 19 -1.63 16.93 -35.23
N LEU A 20 -2.23 16.31 -34.20
CA LEU A 20 -2.02 14.89 -33.93
C LEU A 20 -2.43 14.10 -35.17
N ARG A 21 -1.55 13.24 -35.67
CA ARG A 21 -1.86 12.34 -36.79
C ARG A 21 -2.63 11.14 -36.27
N THR A 22 -3.92 11.07 -36.56
CA THR A 22 -4.66 9.80 -36.53
C THR A 22 -4.03 8.81 -37.53
N PRO A 23 -3.79 7.54 -37.15
CA PRO A 23 -3.32 6.52 -38.09
C PRO A 23 -4.29 6.38 -39.28
N SER A 24 -3.76 6.12 -40.48
CA SER A 24 -4.62 5.87 -41.65
C SER A 24 -5.22 4.46 -41.60
N ALA A 25 -6.34 4.25 -42.29
CA ALA A 25 -7.02 2.95 -42.37
C ALA A 25 -6.09 1.78 -42.79
N LYS A 26 -5.06 2.06 -43.60
CA LYS A 26 -4.04 1.09 -44.02
C LYS A 26 -3.21 0.52 -42.85
N VAL A 27 -3.08 1.26 -41.74
CA VAL A 27 -2.41 0.75 -40.53
C VAL A 27 -3.30 -0.28 -39.83
N PHE A 28 -4.62 -0.09 -39.84
CA PHE A 28 -5.58 -1.05 -39.28
C PHE A 28 -5.63 -2.35 -40.12
N GLU A 29 -5.63 -2.26 -41.46
CA GLU A 29 -5.51 -3.44 -42.34
C GLU A 29 -4.20 -4.21 -42.12
N ALA A 30 -3.08 -3.52 -41.91
CA ALA A 30 -1.78 -4.13 -41.63
C ALA A 30 -1.74 -4.86 -40.28
N VAL A 31 -2.45 -4.34 -39.26
CA VAL A 31 -2.55 -5.00 -37.94
C VAL A 31 -3.50 -6.21 -38.00
N ALA A 32 -4.64 -6.10 -38.68
CA ALA A 32 -5.59 -7.20 -38.86
C ALA A 32 -4.95 -8.40 -39.58
N SER A 33 -4.27 -8.15 -40.70
CA SER A 33 -3.57 -9.21 -41.46
C SER A 33 -2.42 -9.87 -40.68
N TYR A 34 -1.76 -9.15 -39.77
CA TYR A 34 -0.72 -9.72 -38.91
C TYR A 34 -1.27 -10.66 -37.80
N ILE A 35 -2.53 -10.48 -37.40
CA ILE A 35 -3.21 -11.34 -36.41
C ILE A 35 -3.59 -12.69 -37.03
N ASP A 36 -4.17 -12.70 -38.24
CA ASP A 36 -4.53 -13.93 -38.97
C ASP A 36 -3.33 -14.87 -39.17
N VAL A 37 -2.16 -14.32 -39.54
CA VAL A 37 -0.93 -15.10 -39.73
C VAL A 37 -0.48 -15.79 -38.43
N LYS A 38 -0.68 -15.17 -37.27
CA LYS A 38 -0.35 -15.78 -35.96
C LYS A 38 -1.37 -16.82 -35.50
N GLU A 39 -2.65 -16.66 -35.83
CA GLU A 39 -3.68 -17.69 -35.61
C GLU A 39 -3.39 -18.96 -36.43
N TYR A 40 -3.08 -18.80 -37.73
CA TYR A 40 -2.79 -19.91 -38.63
C TYR A 40 -1.52 -20.67 -38.21
N SER A 41 -0.46 -19.94 -37.81
CA SER A 41 0.78 -20.55 -37.30
C SER A 41 0.59 -21.32 -35.97
N ARG A 42 -0.37 -20.91 -35.13
CA ARG A 42 -0.71 -21.64 -33.89
C ARG A 42 -1.49 -22.93 -34.18
N LYS A 43 -2.48 -22.90 -35.07
CA LYS A 43 -3.27 -24.09 -35.48
C LYS A 43 -2.41 -25.13 -36.22
N SER A 44 -1.38 -24.70 -36.94
CA SER A 44 -0.38 -25.58 -37.57
C SER A 44 0.49 -26.36 -36.56
N ARG A 45 0.85 -25.76 -35.41
CA ARG A 45 1.75 -26.36 -34.42
C ARG A 45 1.12 -27.46 -33.55
N THR A 46 -0.21 -27.61 -33.56
CA THR A 46 -0.91 -28.63 -32.77
C THR A 46 -1.09 -29.98 -33.46
N HIS A 47 -0.67 -30.14 -34.72
CA HIS A 47 -0.91 -31.36 -35.52
C HIS A 47 0.33 -32.16 -35.95
N VAL A 48 1.55 -31.76 -35.57
CA VAL A 48 2.79 -32.47 -35.93
C VAL A 48 3.54 -32.91 -34.67
N ASN A 49 3.16 -34.08 -34.14
CA ASN A 49 3.93 -34.83 -33.15
C ASN A 49 3.57 -36.33 -33.24
N LYS A 50 3.97 -36.96 -34.35
CA LYS A 50 4.01 -38.42 -34.57
C LYS A 50 4.74 -38.74 -35.88
N LEU A 51 6.05 -39.00 -35.80
CA LEU A 51 6.76 -40.18 -36.36
C LEU A 51 8.28 -40.02 -36.18
N GLU A 52 9.00 -41.12 -36.34
CA GLU A 52 10.40 -41.29 -35.92
C GLU A 52 11.43 -41.19 -37.07
N THR A 53 12.68 -40.90 -36.68
CA THR A 53 13.96 -41.38 -37.24
C THR A 53 14.51 -40.98 -38.63
N SER A 54 15.84 -40.83 -38.60
CA SER A 54 16.86 -41.03 -39.66
C SER A 54 17.08 -40.01 -40.80
N GLU A 55 18.28 -39.43 -40.74
CA GLU A 55 19.28 -39.30 -41.82
C GLU A 55 19.17 -38.27 -42.98
N ASN A 56 20.17 -37.39 -42.97
CA ASN A 56 21.14 -37.11 -44.06
C ASN A 56 20.99 -35.92 -45.06
N ILE A 57 22.14 -35.22 -45.20
CA ILE A 57 22.69 -34.49 -46.36
C ILE A 57 22.23 -33.03 -46.65
N THR A 58 23.00 -32.10 -46.08
CA THR A 58 23.89 -31.12 -46.77
C THR A 58 23.54 -30.61 -48.18
N LEU A 59 23.41 -29.28 -48.36
CA LEU A 59 24.16 -28.55 -49.42
C LEU A 59 24.25 -27.02 -49.24
N CYS A 60 25.35 -26.45 -49.77
CA CYS A 60 25.56 -25.06 -50.21
C CYS A 60 25.49 -23.88 -49.22
N LYS A 61 26.62 -23.61 -48.56
CA LYS A 61 27.14 -22.24 -48.36
C LYS A 61 28.11 -21.88 -49.51
N LYS A 62 27.97 -20.70 -50.13
CA LYS A 62 29.09 -19.91 -50.72
C LYS A 62 28.62 -18.56 -51.27
N VAL A 63 29.62 -17.66 -51.45
CA VAL A 63 29.56 -16.24 -51.86
C VAL A 63 29.12 -15.29 -50.71
N SER A 64 29.83 -14.20 -50.37
CA SER A 64 31.25 -13.82 -50.60
C SER A 64 31.71 -12.74 -49.58
N LYS A 65 32.98 -12.28 -49.65
CA LYS A 65 33.50 -11.08 -48.96
C LYS A 65 34.49 -10.31 -49.85
N SER A 66 34.44 -8.98 -49.78
CA SER A 66 35.56 -8.01 -49.85
C SER A 66 34.99 -6.62 -49.46
N ALA A 67 35.73 -5.60 -49.00
CA ALA A 67 37.18 -5.37 -48.99
C ALA A 67 37.67 -4.74 -47.65
N VAL A 68 38.96 -4.37 -47.58
CA VAL A 68 39.71 -3.95 -46.38
C VAL A 68 40.48 -2.63 -46.66
N ALA A 69 40.56 -1.70 -45.69
CA ALA A 69 41.56 -0.63 -45.68
C ALA A 69 41.88 -0.11 -44.25
N LYS A 70 43.14 0.32 -44.08
CA LYS A 70 43.94 0.53 -42.85
C LYS A 70 43.73 1.85 -42.07
N SER A 71 44.06 1.83 -40.77
CA SER A 71 44.95 2.78 -40.04
C SER A 71 45.09 2.26 -38.59
N GLU A 72 46.23 1.72 -38.15
CA GLU A 72 47.45 2.36 -37.62
C GLU A 72 47.32 2.99 -36.21
N GLN A 73 48.20 2.54 -35.29
CA GLN A 73 48.30 2.95 -33.87
C GLN A 73 49.30 4.13 -33.71
N PRO A 74 49.50 4.64 -32.48
CA PRO A 74 50.60 4.05 -31.70
C PRO A 74 50.33 3.85 -30.20
N ASN A 75 50.98 2.83 -29.63
CA ASN A 75 51.09 2.63 -28.18
C ASN A 75 52.08 3.62 -27.56
N LEU A 76 51.84 4.02 -26.31
CA LEU A 76 52.88 4.52 -25.41
C LEU A 76 52.97 3.60 -24.17
N THR A 77 54.15 3.05 -23.96
CA THR A 77 54.50 2.17 -22.82
C THR A 77 55.70 2.74 -22.07
N ARG A 78 55.89 2.27 -20.83
CA ARG A 78 57.00 2.56 -19.87
C ARG A 78 56.74 3.78 -18.96
N ARG A 79 57.18 3.78 -17.69
CA ARG A 79 57.94 2.77 -16.92
C ARG A 79 57.71 2.94 -15.40
N ASN A 80 57.90 1.83 -14.69
CA ASN A 80 58.37 1.64 -13.30
C ASN A 80 58.62 2.90 -12.44
N GLN A 81 58.18 2.84 -11.18
CA GLN A 81 59.16 2.66 -10.09
C GLN A 81 58.55 1.98 -8.86
N ILE A 82 59.34 1.06 -8.29
CA ILE A 82 59.11 0.40 -7.01
C ILE A 82 59.71 1.32 -5.94
N ASN A 83 59.02 1.49 -4.81
CA ASN A 83 59.68 1.88 -3.57
C ASN A 83 59.08 1.05 -2.44
N GLU A 84 59.90 0.18 -1.86
CA GLU A 84 59.59 -0.55 -0.64
C GLU A 84 59.92 0.34 0.57
N GLN A 85 58.98 0.48 1.50
CA GLN A 85 59.28 0.77 2.90
C GLN A 85 58.08 0.41 3.79
N ASN A 86 58.27 -0.63 4.59
CA ASN A 86 57.48 -0.98 5.78
C ASN A 86 58.31 -0.53 7.00
N PRO A 87 57.69 -0.12 8.12
CA PRO A 87 57.11 -1.12 9.02
C PRO A 87 55.78 -0.76 9.72
N GLU A 88 54.97 -1.80 9.89
CA GLU A 88 54.17 -2.17 11.07
C GLU A 88 53.58 -1.08 12.00
N SER A 89 52.25 -0.91 11.94
CA SER A 89 51.39 -0.95 13.15
C SER A 89 49.89 -1.00 12.81
N GLY A 90 49.17 -1.91 13.47
CA GLY A 90 47.72 -1.82 13.71
C GLY A 90 46.77 -1.62 12.52
N THR A 91 46.66 -2.60 11.61
CA THR A 91 45.57 -2.61 10.61
C THR A 91 44.20 -2.87 11.24
N ASN A 92 43.52 -1.79 11.63
CA ASN A 92 42.06 -1.79 11.70
C ASN A 92 41.53 -2.20 10.31
N ILE A 93 40.88 -3.37 10.23
CA ILE A 93 40.23 -3.84 9.00
C ILE A 93 38.96 -3.02 8.81
N ASN A 94 39.11 -1.83 8.26
CA ASN A 94 37.99 -1.03 7.80
C ASN A 94 37.46 -1.68 6.51
N PRO A 95 36.26 -2.28 6.48
CA PRO A 95 35.71 -2.78 5.24
C PRO A 95 35.44 -1.58 4.33
N LYS A 96 36.15 -1.52 3.19
CA LYS A 96 35.92 -0.52 2.15
C LYS A 96 34.59 -0.81 1.43
N GLY A 97 33.47 -0.61 2.12
CA GLY A 97 32.17 -0.47 1.50
C GLY A 97 32.01 0.94 0.95
N ALA A 98 31.24 1.08 -0.14
CA ALA A 98 30.84 2.40 -0.63
C ALA A 98 30.08 3.13 0.47
N SER A 99 30.64 4.24 0.96
CA SER A 99 29.98 5.06 1.97
C SER A 99 28.84 5.84 1.34
N VAL A 100 27.69 5.91 2.01
CA VAL A 100 26.53 6.74 1.62
C VAL A 100 26.44 7.94 2.56
N THR A 101 25.95 9.08 2.07
CA THR A 101 25.68 10.25 2.92
C THR A 101 24.49 9.90 3.80
N THR A 102 24.65 10.03 5.12
CA THR A 102 23.69 9.53 6.09
C THR A 102 23.65 10.40 7.34
N THR A 103 22.56 10.32 8.10
CA THR A 103 22.46 10.88 9.45
C THR A 103 23.08 9.92 10.47
N ARG A 104 23.42 10.40 11.67
CA ARG A 104 23.87 9.54 12.78
C ARG A 104 22.85 8.46 13.11
N LEU A 105 21.55 8.79 13.07
CA LEU A 105 20.45 7.86 13.30
C LEU A 105 20.46 6.70 12.30
N ILE A 106 20.47 7.00 10.99
CA ILE A 106 20.42 5.97 9.94
C ILE A 106 21.72 5.16 9.93
N ASN A 107 22.88 5.82 10.09
CA ASN A 107 24.17 5.14 10.20
C ASN A 107 24.21 4.15 11.37
N ARG A 108 23.68 4.52 12.54
CA ARG A 108 23.62 3.62 13.71
C ARG A 108 22.74 2.40 13.43
N ILE A 109 21.54 2.59 12.86
CA ILE A 109 20.60 1.49 12.58
C ILE A 109 21.27 0.43 11.68
N TRP A 110 21.92 0.86 10.59
CA TRP A 110 22.62 -0.06 9.70
C TRP A 110 23.92 -0.62 10.31
N GLY A 111 24.66 0.18 11.08
CA GLY A 111 25.85 -0.28 11.80
C GLY A 111 25.55 -1.38 12.83
N GLU A 112 24.45 -1.26 13.58
CA GLU A 112 23.95 -2.30 14.48
C GLU A 112 23.56 -3.55 13.70
N TYR A 113 22.87 -3.42 12.56
CA TYR A 113 22.50 -4.54 11.69
C TYR A 113 23.73 -5.35 11.24
N TYR A 114 24.71 -4.71 10.61
CA TYR A 114 25.91 -5.40 10.11
C TYR A 114 26.76 -6.00 11.24
N SER A 115 26.87 -5.33 12.40
CA SER A 115 27.57 -5.86 13.58
C SER A 115 26.93 -7.15 14.12
N ASN A 116 25.60 -7.23 14.11
CA ASN A 116 24.86 -8.44 14.49
C ASN A 116 25.05 -9.61 13.50
N PHE A 117 25.38 -9.33 12.23
CA PHE A 117 25.73 -10.37 11.25
C PHE A 117 27.16 -10.90 11.44
N VAL A 118 28.16 -10.01 11.57
CA VAL A 118 29.56 -10.41 11.76
C VAL A 118 29.73 -11.26 13.02
N SER A 119 29.05 -10.91 14.12
CA SER A 119 29.07 -11.69 15.37
C SER A 119 28.36 -13.05 15.31
N ARG A 120 27.56 -13.31 14.25
CA ARG A 120 26.93 -14.62 13.97
C ARG A 120 27.77 -15.51 13.07
N GLU A 121 28.62 -14.94 12.21
CA GLU A 121 29.59 -15.70 11.42
C GLU A 121 30.80 -16.13 12.25
N SER A 122 31.33 -15.25 13.12
CA SER A 122 32.44 -15.58 14.03
C SER A 122 32.11 -16.68 15.04
N LYS A 123 30.82 -16.92 15.32
CA LYS A 123 30.35 -18.05 16.15
C LYS A 123 30.20 -19.38 15.39
N ARG A 124 30.41 -19.42 14.07
CA ARG A 124 30.27 -20.63 13.24
C ARG A 124 31.61 -21.22 12.80
N ASP A 125 32.64 -20.40 12.62
CA ASP A 125 33.97 -20.88 12.23
C ASP A 125 34.90 -21.05 13.44
N ASN A 126 34.74 -22.18 14.14
CA ASN A 126 35.79 -22.75 14.99
C ASN A 126 36.09 -24.18 14.53
N GLY A 127 36.81 -24.28 13.40
CA GLY A 127 37.29 -25.54 12.84
C GLY A 127 38.28 -25.28 11.70
N PRO A 128 39.51 -25.85 11.71
CA PRO A 128 40.52 -25.54 10.72
C PRO A 128 40.25 -26.30 9.40
N ALA A 129 39.89 -25.58 8.34
CA ALA A 129 39.68 -26.15 7.01
C ALA A 129 40.59 -25.48 5.96
N THR A 130 41.76 -26.09 5.72
CA THR A 130 42.66 -25.74 4.62
C THR A 130 41.96 -25.92 3.26
N ARG A 131 41.82 -24.85 2.46
CA ARG A 131 41.36 -24.94 1.07
C ARG A 131 42.27 -24.18 0.11
N LYS A 132 43.03 -24.93 -0.69
CA LYS A 132 43.75 -24.43 -1.87
C LYS A 132 42.75 -23.86 -2.87
N ARG A 133 43.00 -22.64 -3.36
CA ARG A 133 42.28 -22.07 -4.51
C ARG A 133 42.66 -22.83 -5.78
N LYS A 134 41.67 -23.28 -6.55
CA LYS A 134 41.81 -23.53 -7.99
C LYS A 134 40.66 -22.82 -8.69
N ALA A 135 41.01 -21.88 -9.57
CA ALA A 135 40.06 -21.24 -10.45
C ALA A 135 39.84 -22.13 -11.68
N CYS A 136 38.59 -22.26 -12.11
CA CYS A 136 38.27 -22.42 -13.52
C CYS A 136 36.98 -21.64 -13.82
N ARG A 137 36.93 -21.11 -15.03
CA ARG A 137 35.92 -20.18 -15.53
C ARG A 137 35.09 -20.94 -16.54
N ASP A 138 33.78 -20.99 -16.37
CA ASP A 138 32.90 -21.07 -17.52
C ASP A 138 31.53 -20.45 -17.26
N LYS A 139 30.94 -19.90 -18.31
CA LYS A 139 29.63 -19.25 -18.29
C LYS A 139 28.58 -20.20 -18.84
N THR A 140 27.40 -20.23 -18.22
CA THR A 140 26.14 -20.50 -18.94
C THR A 140 24.98 -19.94 -18.12
N GLU A 141 24.07 -19.27 -18.81
CA GLU A 141 22.88 -18.67 -18.19
C GLU A 141 21.81 -19.75 -17.93
N GLY A 142 20.97 -19.50 -16.94
CA GLY A 142 19.84 -20.35 -16.61
C GLY A 142 19.08 -19.79 -15.42
N GLU A 143 17.92 -19.22 -15.69
CA GLU A 143 16.95 -18.81 -14.66
C GLU A 143 16.66 -19.97 -13.72
N LYS A 144 16.66 -19.70 -12.40
CA LYS A 144 16.22 -20.67 -11.39
C LYS A 144 15.33 -19.99 -10.37
N ASP A 145 14.07 -20.44 -10.35
CA ASP A 145 13.09 -20.07 -9.35
C ASP A 145 13.64 -20.20 -7.93
N VAL A 146 13.57 -19.12 -7.16
CA VAL A 146 13.88 -19.13 -5.72
C VAL A 146 12.74 -19.85 -5.01
N LYS A 147 12.83 -21.18 -4.92
CA LYS A 147 11.96 -21.99 -4.06
C LYS A 147 12.14 -21.52 -2.62
N ILE A 148 11.06 -20.98 -2.05
CA ILE A 148 10.97 -20.56 -0.65
C ILE A 148 11.46 -21.71 0.25
N SER A 149 12.62 -21.53 0.88
CA SER A 149 13.21 -22.55 1.73
C SER A 149 12.44 -22.64 3.05
N LYS A 150 12.15 -23.88 3.47
CA LYS A 150 11.36 -24.22 4.67
C LYS A 150 11.81 -23.48 5.92
N GLN A 151 10.85 -23.21 6.82
CA GLN A 151 11.05 -22.66 8.16
C GLN A 151 12.30 -23.27 8.83
N LYS A 152 13.32 -22.44 9.09
CA LYS A 152 14.37 -22.80 10.04
C LYS A 152 13.77 -22.76 11.44
N LYS A 153 13.79 -23.89 12.16
CA LYS A 153 13.61 -23.86 13.62
C LYS A 153 14.76 -23.05 14.21
N TYR A 154 14.42 -22.00 14.95
CA TYR A 154 15.39 -21.18 15.68
C TYR A 154 15.86 -21.93 16.94
N GLY A 155 17.10 -21.66 17.36
CA GLY A 155 17.64 -22.16 18.62
C GLY A 155 17.08 -21.40 19.82
N SER A 156 17.20 -21.98 21.03
CA SER A 156 16.62 -21.46 22.28
C SER A 156 17.10 -20.07 22.71
N ASP A 157 18.27 -19.64 22.24
CA ASP A 157 19.01 -18.51 22.80
C ASP A 157 18.62 -17.15 22.18
N ASP A 158 17.71 -17.14 21.20
CA ASP A 158 17.29 -15.93 20.47
C ASP A 158 15.92 -15.35 20.92
N MET A 159 15.28 -15.90 21.96
CA MET A 159 13.96 -15.43 22.45
C MET A 159 14.07 -14.30 23.51
N TRP A 160 14.40 -13.09 23.05
CA TRP A 160 14.74 -11.92 23.87
C TRP A 160 13.55 -11.11 24.42
N MET A 161 12.51 -11.75 24.95
CA MET A 161 11.35 -11.06 25.54
C MET A 161 10.66 -11.88 26.66
N PRO A 162 9.75 -11.31 27.47
CA PRO A 162 9.32 -11.91 28.75
C PRO A 162 8.47 -13.20 28.61
N TYR A 163 8.20 -13.65 27.39
CA TYR A 163 7.65 -14.98 27.09
C TYR A 163 8.54 -16.15 27.55
N CYS A 164 9.77 -15.88 27.99
CA CYS A 164 10.70 -16.86 28.58
C CYS A 164 10.78 -16.75 30.12
N PRO A 165 9.72 -17.10 30.88
CA PRO A 165 9.90 -17.41 32.28
C PRO A 165 10.66 -18.74 32.39
N PHE A 166 11.96 -18.69 32.69
CA PHE A 166 12.72 -19.81 33.26
C PHE A 166 12.21 -20.12 34.68
N ARG A 167 10.93 -20.48 34.81
CA ARG A 167 10.25 -20.80 36.06
C ARG A 167 9.35 -22.00 35.84
N LYS A 168 9.65 -23.09 36.56
CA LYS A 168 8.83 -24.31 36.60
C LYS A 168 7.36 -23.94 36.88
N LYS A 169 6.42 -24.61 36.21
CA LYS A 169 4.96 -24.50 36.48
C LYS A 169 4.72 -24.48 37.98
N ARG A 170 4.23 -23.35 38.51
CA ARG A 170 3.94 -23.22 39.94
C ARG A 170 2.66 -23.97 40.25
N SER A 171 2.72 -24.88 41.21
CA SER A 171 1.63 -25.78 41.55
C SER A 171 0.47 -25.06 42.23
N GLY A 172 -0.72 -25.13 41.60
CA GLY A 172 -2.03 -25.32 42.25
C GLY A 172 -2.59 -24.27 43.23
N CYS A 173 -1.80 -23.32 43.73
CA CYS A 173 -2.27 -22.36 44.73
C CYS A 173 -3.00 -21.19 44.06
N ARG A 174 -4.33 -21.14 44.20
CA ARG A 174 -5.14 -19.97 43.78
C ARG A 174 -4.60 -18.72 44.49
N ARG A 175 -4.09 -17.77 43.71
CA ARG A 175 -3.66 -16.45 44.21
C ARG A 175 -4.87 -15.75 44.82
N LYS A 176 -4.71 -15.10 45.96
CA LYS A 176 -5.78 -14.31 46.58
C LYS A 176 -5.97 -13.03 45.77
N THR A 177 -7.21 -12.79 45.33
CA THR A 177 -7.58 -11.64 44.49
C THR A 177 -8.71 -10.85 45.15
N ARG A 178 -8.53 -9.53 45.29
CA ARG A 178 -9.55 -8.58 45.77
C ARG A 178 -9.55 -7.35 44.88
N TRP A 179 -10.71 -6.74 44.67
CA TRP A 179 -10.77 -5.43 44.01
C TRP A 179 -10.06 -4.37 44.85
N ASP A 180 -9.62 -3.31 44.18
CA ASP A 180 -9.18 -2.07 44.80
C ASP A 180 -10.30 -1.04 44.67
N GLY A 181 -10.71 -0.46 45.80
CA GLY A 181 -11.84 0.48 45.88
C GLY A 181 -13.23 -0.13 45.65
N GLU A 182 -14.19 0.76 45.43
CA GLU A 182 -15.58 0.45 45.05
C GLU A 182 -15.75 0.41 43.53
N ALA A 183 -16.94 0.04 43.05
CA ALA A 183 -17.22 0.00 41.61
C ALA A 183 -17.28 1.41 41.01
N ILE A 184 -16.52 1.66 39.95
CA ILE A 184 -16.41 2.96 39.27
C ILE A 184 -17.48 3.19 38.19
N GLY A 185 -18.30 2.17 37.89
CA GLY A 185 -19.34 2.23 36.87
C GLY A 185 -19.87 0.84 36.51
N VAL A 186 -20.58 0.75 35.39
CA VAL A 186 -21.10 -0.52 34.84
C VAL A 186 -20.83 -0.65 33.34
N THR A 187 -20.61 -1.87 32.86
CA THR A 187 -20.54 -2.18 31.42
C THR A 187 -21.91 -2.03 30.76
N SER A 188 -21.96 -2.07 29.42
CA SER A 188 -23.21 -2.15 28.65
C SER A 188 -24.12 -3.32 29.04
N ASN A 189 -23.56 -4.34 29.69
CA ASN A 189 -24.24 -5.57 30.09
C ASN A 189 -24.61 -5.57 31.59
N GLY A 190 -24.39 -4.46 32.30
CA GLY A 190 -24.71 -4.29 33.71
C GLY A 190 -23.67 -4.82 34.70
N SER A 191 -22.50 -5.27 34.24
CA SER A 191 -21.42 -5.74 35.12
C SER A 191 -20.68 -4.57 35.77
N ALA A 192 -20.43 -4.64 37.08
CA ALA A 192 -19.67 -3.62 37.81
C ALA A 192 -18.22 -3.52 37.31
N LEU A 193 -17.75 -2.30 37.07
CA LEU A 193 -16.38 -1.97 36.65
C LEU A 193 -15.54 -1.52 37.85
N TYR A 194 -14.24 -1.82 37.84
CA TYR A 194 -13.30 -1.49 38.91
C TYR A 194 -12.01 -0.85 38.37
N GLU A 195 -11.35 -0.02 39.19
CA GLU A 195 -10.12 0.68 38.78
C GLU A 195 -8.85 -0.18 38.92
N GLY A 196 -8.84 -1.10 39.88
CA GLY A 196 -7.70 -1.98 40.13
C GLY A 196 -8.07 -3.28 40.84
N VAL A 197 -7.11 -4.21 40.85
CA VAL A 197 -7.20 -5.51 41.52
C VAL A 197 -5.87 -5.85 42.20
N PHE A 198 -5.93 -6.21 43.48
CA PHE A 198 -4.78 -6.77 44.19
C PHE A 198 -4.67 -8.26 43.92
N ILE A 199 -3.50 -8.72 43.48
CA ILE A 199 -3.15 -10.11 43.23
C ILE A 199 -1.99 -10.47 44.16
N SER A 200 -2.26 -11.28 45.20
CA SER A 200 -1.27 -11.65 46.23
C SER A 200 -0.53 -10.47 46.89
N GLY A 201 -1.16 -9.29 46.94
CA GLY A 201 -0.59 -8.05 47.51
C GLY A 201 -0.06 -7.05 46.49
N SER A 202 0.18 -7.44 45.24
CA SER A 202 0.55 -6.52 44.15
C SER A 202 -0.71 -5.93 43.50
N LEU A 203 -0.76 -4.61 43.34
CA LEU A 203 -1.85 -3.93 42.63
C LEU A 203 -1.62 -3.99 41.11
N VAL A 204 -2.68 -4.32 40.37
CA VAL A 204 -2.77 -4.13 38.92
C VAL A 204 -3.94 -3.17 38.65
N SER A 205 -3.65 -2.00 38.12
CA SER A 205 -4.65 -0.97 37.78
C SER A 205 -4.92 -0.92 36.27
N ILE A 206 -5.99 -0.24 35.86
CA ILE A 206 -6.21 0.11 34.45
C ILE A 206 -4.97 0.83 33.89
N GLY A 207 -4.65 0.58 32.61
CA GLY A 207 -3.47 1.14 31.95
C GLY A 207 -2.14 0.42 32.25
N SER A 208 -2.13 -0.51 33.22
CA SER A 208 -0.97 -1.38 33.45
C SER A 208 -0.73 -2.32 32.27
N VAL A 209 0.51 -2.74 32.06
CA VAL A 209 0.82 -3.87 31.16
C VAL A 209 1.22 -5.08 31.99
N VAL A 210 0.66 -6.24 31.67
CA VAL A 210 0.85 -7.49 32.40
C VAL A 210 1.23 -8.62 31.45
N LEU A 211 2.07 -9.54 31.93
CA LEU A 211 2.28 -10.85 31.32
C LEU A 211 1.25 -11.82 31.90
N VAL A 212 0.55 -12.59 31.06
CA VAL A 212 -0.55 -13.48 31.44
C VAL A 212 -0.28 -14.91 30.97
N GLU A 213 -0.52 -15.90 31.83
CA GLU A 213 -0.45 -17.35 31.51
C GLU A 213 -1.69 -17.79 30.72
N LYS A 214 -1.92 -17.16 29.56
CA LYS A 214 -3.07 -17.43 28.70
C LYS A 214 -2.65 -17.59 27.24
N THR A 215 -3.09 -18.70 26.65
CA THR A 215 -2.73 -19.06 25.28
C THR A 215 -3.42 -18.17 24.26
N HIS A 216 -2.63 -17.43 23.47
CA HIS A 216 -3.08 -16.62 22.34
C HIS A 216 -2.01 -16.68 21.24
N LEU A 217 -2.41 -16.71 19.96
CA LEU A 217 -1.49 -16.78 18.80
C LEU A 217 -0.39 -17.86 18.92
N ASN A 218 -0.75 -19.06 19.39
CA ASN A 218 0.15 -20.22 19.62
C ASN A 218 1.30 -19.98 20.62
N ARG A 219 1.14 -19.06 21.58
CA ARG A 219 2.09 -18.83 22.69
C ARG A 219 1.48 -19.30 24.00
N ASP A 220 2.29 -19.82 24.92
CA ASP A 220 1.83 -20.21 26.27
C ASP A 220 1.54 -19.01 27.18
N SER A 221 2.04 -17.82 26.82
CA SER A 221 1.79 -16.57 27.55
C SER A 221 1.60 -15.38 26.62
N SER A 222 0.88 -14.37 27.09
CA SER A 222 0.48 -13.18 26.35
C SER A 222 0.83 -11.92 27.13
N ILE A 223 1.34 -10.88 26.46
CA ILE A 223 1.47 -9.54 27.07
C ILE A 223 0.19 -8.78 26.78
N CYS A 224 -0.41 -8.16 27.80
CA CYS A 224 -1.68 -7.45 27.70
C CYS A 224 -1.60 -6.07 28.37
N PHE A 225 -2.04 -5.03 27.65
CA PHE A 225 -2.37 -3.73 28.20
C PHE A 225 -3.79 -3.78 28.77
N VAL A 226 -3.95 -3.46 30.06
CA VAL A 226 -5.23 -3.52 30.78
C VAL A 226 -6.14 -2.36 30.36
N GLU A 227 -7.24 -2.68 29.70
CA GLU A 227 -8.18 -1.69 29.16
C GLU A 227 -9.28 -1.34 30.18
N TYR A 228 -9.84 -2.37 30.82
CA TYR A 228 -10.81 -2.28 31.92
C TYR A 228 -10.88 -3.62 32.67
N MET A 229 -11.49 -3.64 33.84
CA MET A 229 -11.76 -4.86 34.61
C MET A 229 -13.13 -4.80 35.28
N PHE A 230 -13.80 -5.95 35.36
CA PHE A 230 -15.20 -6.04 35.77
C PHE A 230 -15.52 -7.33 36.52
N GLU A 231 -16.64 -7.33 37.24
CA GLU A 231 -17.21 -8.51 37.87
C GLU A 231 -18.38 -9.06 37.04
N ALA A 232 -18.20 -10.28 36.53
CA ALA A 232 -19.22 -10.98 35.76
C ALA A 232 -20.39 -11.43 36.66
N SER A 233 -21.54 -11.74 36.06
CA SER A 233 -22.78 -12.14 36.77
C SER A 233 -22.69 -13.43 37.61
N ASN A 234 -21.54 -14.09 37.60
CA ASN A 234 -21.20 -15.27 38.39
C ASN A 234 -20.08 -15.01 39.41
N GLU A 235 -19.92 -13.75 39.86
CA GLU A 235 -18.92 -13.28 40.83
C GLU A 235 -17.46 -13.51 40.40
N ARG A 236 -17.23 -13.78 39.11
CA ARG A 236 -15.87 -13.90 38.57
C ARG A 236 -15.31 -12.53 38.26
N LYS A 237 -14.13 -12.28 38.81
CA LYS A 237 -13.29 -11.12 38.47
C LYS A 237 -12.64 -11.35 37.11
N ILE A 238 -12.91 -10.48 36.15
CA ILE A 238 -12.38 -10.54 34.80
C ILE A 238 -11.62 -9.25 34.50
N VAL A 239 -10.47 -9.38 33.86
CA VAL A 239 -9.68 -8.28 33.31
C VAL A 239 -9.73 -8.38 31.79
N HIS A 240 -10.09 -7.29 31.12
CA HIS A 240 -10.05 -7.19 29.67
C HIS A 240 -8.75 -6.50 29.26
N GLY A 241 -7.92 -7.20 28.47
CA GLY A 241 -6.65 -6.66 28.01
C GLY A 241 -6.48 -6.69 26.49
N ARG A 242 -5.89 -5.64 25.94
CA ARG A 242 -5.44 -5.57 24.55
C ARG A 242 -4.08 -6.22 24.42
N VAL A 243 -3.93 -7.13 23.46
CA VAL A 243 -2.69 -7.90 23.31
C VAL A 243 -1.59 -6.99 22.79
N MET A 244 -0.38 -7.19 23.31
CA MET A 244 0.85 -6.57 22.82
C MET A 244 1.79 -7.67 22.32
N VAL A 245 2.53 -7.35 21.26
CA VAL A 245 3.58 -8.21 20.69
C VAL A 245 4.92 -7.49 20.75
N GLY A 246 6.00 -8.25 20.71
CA GLY A 246 7.34 -7.69 20.58
C GLY A 246 7.56 -7.10 19.20
N GLY A 247 8.40 -6.06 19.11
CA GLY A 247 8.87 -5.57 17.81
C GLY A 247 9.47 -6.69 16.95
N PHE A 248 10.14 -7.68 17.58
CA PHE A 248 10.72 -8.83 16.88
C PHE A 248 9.70 -9.81 16.27
N GLU A 249 8.42 -9.69 16.65
CA GLU A 249 7.31 -10.54 16.19
C GLU A 249 6.51 -9.86 15.08
N THR A 250 6.92 -8.64 14.71
CA THR A 250 6.41 -7.87 13.57
C THR A 250 7.24 -8.15 12.32
N VAL A 251 6.88 -7.50 11.20
CA VAL A 251 7.66 -7.50 9.94
C VAL A 251 9.13 -7.05 10.11
N LEU A 252 9.46 -6.30 11.18
CA LEU A 252 10.84 -5.89 11.48
C LEU A 252 11.75 -7.05 11.91
N GLY A 253 11.20 -8.12 12.47
CA GLY A 253 11.98 -9.27 12.95
C GLY A 253 13.13 -8.86 13.89
N ASN A 254 14.28 -9.51 13.74
CA ASN A 254 15.47 -9.25 14.57
C ASN A 254 16.03 -7.81 14.48
N ASN A 255 15.55 -6.97 13.55
CA ASN A 255 15.97 -5.58 13.40
C ASN A 255 15.18 -4.63 14.32
N ALA A 256 14.13 -5.12 14.99
CA ALA A 256 13.36 -4.33 15.94
C ALA A 256 14.16 -4.03 17.22
N ASN A 257 13.84 -2.91 17.87
CA ASN A 257 14.39 -2.60 19.18
C ASN A 257 13.90 -3.62 20.22
N LYS A 258 14.82 -4.24 20.96
CA LYS A 258 14.54 -5.29 21.95
C LYS A 258 13.63 -4.84 23.12
N ARG A 259 13.49 -3.53 23.35
CA ARG A 259 12.59 -2.94 24.36
C ARG A 259 11.25 -2.46 23.78
N GLU A 260 11.05 -2.56 22.47
CA GLU A 260 9.84 -2.09 21.81
C GLU A 260 8.74 -3.16 21.82
N LEU A 261 7.60 -2.80 22.40
CA LEU A 261 6.34 -3.52 22.31
C LEU A 261 5.41 -2.77 21.35
N CYS A 262 4.65 -3.51 20.57
CA CYS A 262 3.60 -2.98 19.69
C CYS A 262 2.25 -3.46 20.21
N LEU A 263 1.30 -2.55 20.36
CA LEU A 263 -0.09 -2.90 20.64
C LEU A 263 -0.72 -3.53 19.40
N THR A 264 -1.70 -4.42 19.51
CA THR A 264 -2.42 -4.97 18.35
C THR A 264 -3.92 -4.64 18.36
N ASN A 265 -4.62 -5.08 17.32
CA ASN A 265 -6.08 -5.09 17.26
C ASN A 265 -6.68 -6.32 17.97
N ASP A 266 -5.86 -7.14 18.64
CA ASP A 266 -6.34 -8.26 19.44
C ASP A 266 -6.61 -7.86 20.88
N CYS A 267 -7.51 -8.61 21.51
CA CYS A 267 -7.85 -8.48 22.92
C CYS A 267 -8.31 -9.82 23.48
N ILE A 268 -8.09 -10.04 24.77
CA ILE A 268 -8.47 -11.23 25.51
C ILE A 268 -8.98 -10.87 26.91
N ASP A 269 -9.97 -11.63 27.38
CA ASP A 269 -10.40 -11.63 28.77
C ASP A 269 -9.56 -12.64 29.57
N PHE A 270 -9.17 -12.31 30.80
CA PHE A 270 -8.45 -13.20 31.72
C PHE A 270 -8.82 -12.98 33.18
N GLU A 271 -8.69 -14.01 34.00
CA GLU A 271 -8.85 -13.90 35.46
C GLU A 271 -7.58 -13.26 36.07
N PRO A 272 -7.68 -12.40 37.11
CA PRO A 272 -6.51 -11.80 37.76
C PRO A 272 -5.48 -12.81 38.30
N SER A 273 -5.88 -14.06 38.54
CA SER A 273 -4.98 -15.16 38.91
C SER A 273 -4.07 -15.67 37.77
N GLU A 274 -4.45 -15.44 36.51
CA GLU A 274 -3.67 -15.78 35.30
C GLU A 274 -2.49 -14.80 35.07
N VAL A 275 -2.49 -13.62 35.69
CA VAL A 275 -1.39 -12.63 35.59
C VAL A 275 -0.10 -13.18 36.19
N ILE A 276 0.94 -13.37 35.40
CA ILE A 276 2.27 -13.80 35.85
C ILE A 276 2.96 -12.67 36.60
N GLU A 277 3.14 -11.51 35.95
CA GLU A 277 3.80 -10.31 36.50
C GLU A 277 3.35 -9.04 35.77
N SER A 278 3.67 -7.87 36.35
CA SER A 278 3.47 -6.55 35.73
C SER A 278 4.75 -6.07 35.06
N LEU A 279 4.63 -5.51 33.85
CA LEU A 279 5.74 -5.00 33.05
C LEU A 279 5.76 -3.47 33.08
N VAL A 280 6.94 -2.88 33.23
CA VAL A 280 7.13 -1.43 33.12
C VAL A 280 7.16 -1.05 31.64
N VAL A 281 6.07 -0.48 31.14
CA VAL A 281 5.92 -0.09 29.72
C VAL A 281 5.53 1.39 29.61
N LYS A 282 6.39 2.19 28.98
CA LYS A 282 6.10 3.60 28.69
C LYS A 282 5.31 3.71 27.38
N MET A 283 4.06 4.16 27.46
CA MET A 283 3.29 4.57 26.27
C MET A 283 3.82 5.91 25.77
N LYS A 284 4.27 5.96 24.51
CA LYS A 284 4.88 7.14 23.89
C LYS A 284 3.95 7.78 22.87
N GLN A 285 3.86 9.10 22.92
CA GLN A 285 3.52 9.92 21.77
C GLN A 285 4.76 10.71 21.36
N THR A 286 5.09 10.69 20.07
CA THR A 286 6.18 11.50 19.50
C THR A 286 5.54 12.59 18.64
N PRO A 287 5.77 13.89 18.91
CA PRO A 287 5.23 14.96 18.09
C PRO A 287 5.86 14.93 16.70
N TRP A 288 5.01 15.11 15.68
CA TRP A 288 5.42 15.11 14.26
C TRP A 288 5.74 16.53 13.78
N GLY A 289 6.72 16.64 12.88
CA GLY A 289 7.13 17.89 12.25
C GLY A 289 8.62 18.17 12.43
N TYR A 290 9.22 18.84 11.44
CA TYR A 290 10.66 19.11 11.38
C TYR A 290 11.18 19.93 12.56
N GLN A 291 10.31 20.73 13.19
CA GLN A 291 10.60 21.56 14.36
C GLN A 291 10.89 20.73 15.62
N HIS A 292 10.32 19.53 15.74
CA HIS A 292 10.53 18.65 16.90
C HIS A 292 11.69 17.67 16.71
N ARG A 293 12.40 17.69 15.57
CA ARG A 293 13.37 16.63 15.22
C ARG A 293 14.52 16.50 16.21
N LYS A 294 15.02 17.63 16.73
CA LYS A 294 16.16 17.66 17.67
C LYS A 294 15.72 17.21 19.07
N ASP A 295 14.66 17.80 19.61
CA ASP A 295 14.04 17.37 20.87
C ASP A 295 13.71 15.86 20.86
N ASN A 296 13.18 15.35 19.75
CA ASN A 296 12.88 13.92 19.59
C ASN A 296 14.15 13.06 19.58
N GLU A 297 15.25 13.51 18.96
CA GLU A 297 16.54 12.81 18.95
C GLU A 297 17.19 12.79 20.34
N ASP A 298 17.21 13.93 21.02
CA ASP A 298 17.78 14.07 22.37
C ASP A 298 17.02 13.20 23.39
N ASN A 299 15.69 13.22 23.36
CA ASN A 299 14.86 12.31 24.18
C ASN A 299 15.15 10.83 23.90
N ASP A 300 15.45 10.48 22.65
CA ASP A 300 15.80 9.12 22.25
C ASP A 300 17.22 8.73 22.71
N ILE A 301 18.15 9.70 22.84
CA ILE A 301 19.48 9.52 23.45
C ILE A 301 19.32 9.27 24.95
N ASP A 302 18.69 10.20 25.67
CA ASP A 302 18.45 10.13 27.12
C ASP A 302 17.79 8.81 27.55
N GLU A 303 16.82 8.31 26.77
CA GLU A 303 16.17 7.04 27.09
C GLU A 303 17.07 5.84 26.83
N ARG A 304 17.92 5.85 25.79
CA ARG A 304 18.91 4.79 25.56
C ARG A 304 19.91 4.74 26.71
N GLU A 305 20.45 5.88 27.13
CA GLU A 305 21.40 5.96 28.23
C GLU A 305 20.78 5.52 29.55
N ARG A 306 19.57 5.98 29.88
CA ARG A 306 18.80 5.54 31.05
C ARG A 306 18.52 4.04 31.04
N ALA A 307 18.13 3.48 29.90
CA ALA A 307 17.85 2.05 29.79
C ALA A 307 19.12 1.21 29.94
N GLU A 308 20.26 1.69 29.44
CA GLU A 308 21.56 1.05 29.60
C GLU A 308 22.07 1.14 31.04
N GLU A 309 21.93 2.30 31.69
CA GLU A 309 22.26 2.47 33.11
C GLU A 309 21.43 1.53 34.01
N ARG A 310 20.13 1.40 33.73
CA ARG A 310 19.25 0.43 34.41
C ARG A 310 19.69 -1.01 34.17
N ARG A 311 20.11 -1.35 32.95
CA ARG A 311 20.64 -2.69 32.59
C ARG A 311 21.91 -2.99 33.38
N MET A 312 22.87 -2.05 33.42
CA MET A 312 24.12 -2.19 34.18
C MET A 312 23.88 -2.31 35.70
N LYS A 313 22.85 -1.63 36.24
CA LYS A 313 22.40 -1.76 37.64
C LYS A 313 21.58 -3.04 37.92
N GLY A 314 21.35 -3.91 36.94
CA GLY A 314 20.54 -5.13 37.09
C GLY A 314 19.06 -4.87 37.39
N LEU A 315 18.55 -3.68 37.08
CA LEU A 315 17.16 -3.30 37.32
C LEU A 315 16.22 -3.88 36.26
N ALA A 316 14.94 -3.99 36.60
CA ALA A 316 13.90 -4.46 35.66
C ALA A 316 13.88 -3.63 34.37
N THR A 317 13.81 -4.32 33.23
CA THR A 317 13.77 -3.73 31.89
C THR A 317 12.58 -2.79 31.73
N GLU A 318 12.86 -1.56 31.30
CA GLU A 318 11.84 -0.59 30.92
C GLU A 318 11.55 -0.74 29.42
N TYR A 319 10.36 -1.22 29.10
CA TYR A 319 9.85 -1.34 27.73
C TYR A 319 9.16 -0.04 27.31
N PHE A 320 8.92 0.11 26.02
CA PHE A 320 8.09 1.19 25.49
C PHE A 320 7.18 0.72 24.36
N CYS A 321 6.10 1.45 24.14
CA CYS A 321 5.20 1.26 23.02
C CYS A 321 4.84 2.61 22.39
N ARG A 322 5.00 2.73 21.07
CA ARG A 322 4.70 3.95 20.29
C ARG A 322 3.74 3.70 19.12
N THR A 323 3.45 2.44 18.81
CA THR A 323 2.75 2.01 17.59
C THR A 323 1.72 0.92 17.87
N LEU A 324 0.64 0.98 17.09
CA LEU A 324 -0.30 -0.12 16.86
C LEU A 324 0.19 -0.91 15.64
N TYR A 325 0.45 -2.20 15.80
CA TYR A 325 0.82 -3.10 14.70
C TYR A 325 -0.41 -3.86 14.18
N CYS A 326 -0.56 -3.90 12.86
CA CYS A 326 -1.59 -4.65 12.15
C CYS A 326 -0.90 -5.73 11.29
N PRO A 327 -0.87 -7.00 11.75
CA PRO A 327 -0.18 -8.08 11.05
C PRO A 327 -0.68 -8.30 9.62
N GLU A 328 -2.00 -8.25 9.42
CA GLU A 328 -2.69 -8.43 8.14
C GLU A 328 -2.23 -7.46 7.05
N LYS A 329 -1.86 -6.24 7.45
CA LYS A 329 -1.40 -5.17 6.55
C LYS A 329 0.12 -5.01 6.56
N GLY A 330 0.85 -5.77 7.38
CA GLY A 330 2.28 -5.58 7.65
C GLY A 330 2.62 -4.18 8.16
N ALA A 331 1.67 -3.45 8.76
CA ALA A 331 1.73 -1.99 8.91
C ALA A 331 1.72 -1.53 10.37
N PHE A 332 2.31 -0.36 10.62
CA PHE A 332 2.33 0.33 11.90
C PHE A 332 1.50 1.61 11.83
N PHE A 333 0.70 1.87 12.87
CA PHE A 333 -0.16 3.04 12.99
C PHE A 333 0.11 3.77 14.31
N SER A 334 -0.19 5.07 14.36
CA SER A 334 -0.07 5.87 15.59
C SER A 334 -1.02 5.38 16.69
N LEU A 335 -0.55 5.36 17.93
CA LEU A 335 -1.40 5.03 19.08
C LEU A 335 -2.43 6.13 19.36
N LYS A 336 -3.70 5.76 19.45
CA LYS A 336 -4.79 6.63 19.94
C LYS A 336 -4.87 6.56 21.47
N THR A 337 -3.81 6.96 22.18
CA THR A 337 -3.70 6.76 23.64
C THR A 337 -4.82 7.41 24.44
N GLY A 338 -5.39 8.53 23.98
CA GLY A 338 -6.57 9.17 24.61
C GLY A 338 -7.87 8.38 24.52
N LEU A 339 -7.87 7.22 23.85
CA LEU A 339 -8.99 6.27 23.76
C LEU A 339 -8.64 4.90 24.38
N MET A 340 -7.54 4.82 25.15
CA MET A 340 -7.01 3.59 25.72
C MET A 340 -7.05 3.61 27.24
N GLY A 341 -7.42 2.50 27.86
CA GLY A 341 -7.32 2.34 29.31
C GLY A 341 -8.21 3.30 30.09
N LEU A 342 -9.44 3.54 29.59
CA LEU A 342 -10.38 4.49 30.19
C LEU A 342 -11.27 3.87 31.27
N GLY A 343 -11.15 2.56 31.55
CA GLY A 343 -11.99 1.87 32.55
C GLY A 343 -13.47 1.75 32.18
N SER A 344 -13.89 2.24 31.02
CA SER A 344 -15.29 2.47 30.64
C SER A 344 -16.06 1.23 30.19
N GLY A 345 -15.46 0.04 30.27
CA GLY A 345 -16.02 -1.18 29.68
C GLY A 345 -16.01 -1.21 28.14
N TYR A 346 -15.46 -0.19 27.48
CA TYR A 346 -15.31 -0.13 26.03
C TYR A 346 -13.88 -0.47 25.61
N CYS A 347 -13.75 -1.29 24.56
CA CYS A 347 -12.47 -1.59 23.93
C CYS A 347 -12.56 -1.40 22.42
N HIS A 348 -11.64 -0.63 21.84
CA HIS A 348 -11.62 -0.39 20.40
C HIS A 348 -11.35 -1.65 19.59
N SER A 349 -10.48 -2.55 20.09
CA SER A 349 -10.24 -3.88 19.48
C SER A 349 -11.52 -4.72 19.43
N CYS A 350 -12.29 -4.77 20.52
CA CYS A 350 -13.59 -5.43 20.53
C CYS A 350 -14.54 -4.84 19.50
N ASN A 351 -14.65 -3.51 19.42
CA ASN A 351 -15.57 -2.88 18.47
C ASN A 351 -15.15 -3.14 17.00
N ALA A 352 -13.85 -3.13 16.71
CA ALA A 352 -13.31 -3.46 15.39
C ALA A 352 -13.60 -4.93 15.00
N ARG A 353 -13.36 -5.88 15.91
CA ARG A 353 -13.73 -7.30 15.72
C ARG A 353 -15.24 -7.45 15.54
N VAL A 354 -16.04 -6.79 16.38
CA VAL A 354 -17.51 -6.78 16.29
C VAL A 354 -18.01 -6.18 14.97
N SER A 355 -17.32 -5.23 14.35
CA SER A 355 -17.64 -4.76 12.99
C SER A 355 -17.25 -5.73 11.87
N HIS A 356 -16.36 -6.70 12.13
CA HIS A 356 -16.06 -7.82 11.22
C HIS A 356 -16.90 -9.08 11.52
N GLU A 357 -17.43 -9.23 12.74
CA GLU A 357 -18.14 -10.44 13.21
C GLU A 357 -19.67 -10.28 13.27
N LYS A 358 -20.22 -9.07 13.52
CA LYS A 358 -21.68 -8.87 13.49
C LYS A 358 -22.17 -8.82 12.05
N ASN A 359 -22.63 -9.98 11.57
CA ASN A 359 -23.52 -10.14 10.42
C ASN A 359 -23.32 -9.05 9.35
N ASP A 360 -22.22 -9.18 8.61
CA ASP A 360 -21.92 -8.37 7.42
C ASP A 360 -23.10 -8.31 6.44
N PHE A 361 -24.01 -9.29 6.52
CA PHE A 361 -25.26 -9.36 5.80
C PHE A 361 -26.49 -9.05 6.67
N THR A 362 -27.28 -8.05 6.27
CA THR A 362 -28.64 -7.79 6.81
C THR A 362 -29.61 -7.44 5.69
N VAL A 363 -30.89 -7.86 5.83
CA VAL A 363 -31.94 -7.61 4.82
C VAL A 363 -33.02 -6.72 5.42
N CYS A 364 -33.33 -5.61 4.74
CA CYS A 364 -34.44 -4.72 5.07
C CYS A 364 -35.57 -4.90 4.04
N THR A 365 -36.49 -5.83 4.34
CA THR A 365 -37.60 -6.17 3.43
C THR A 365 -38.56 -5.00 3.18
N SER A 366 -38.73 -4.10 4.15
CA SER A 366 -39.58 -2.90 4.01
C SER A 366 -39.01 -1.87 3.04
N MET A 367 -37.68 -1.71 2.99
CA MET A 367 -37.00 -0.80 2.05
C MET A 367 -36.55 -1.47 0.75
N LYS A 368 -36.76 -2.79 0.61
CA LYS A 368 -36.21 -3.62 -0.47
C LYS A 368 -34.68 -3.43 -0.62
N SER A 369 -33.97 -3.33 0.50
CA SER A 369 -32.52 -3.12 0.52
C SER A 369 -31.84 -4.23 1.32
N PHE A 370 -30.54 -4.39 1.12
CA PHE A 370 -29.68 -5.20 1.98
C PHE A 370 -28.38 -4.49 2.25
N THR A 371 -27.74 -4.79 3.37
CA THR A 371 -26.34 -4.45 3.63
C THR A 371 -25.53 -5.71 3.45
N TYR A 372 -24.40 -5.63 2.74
CA TYR A 372 -23.42 -6.70 2.59
C TYR A 372 -22.00 -6.12 2.68
N GLN A 373 -21.12 -6.71 3.48
CA GLN A 373 -19.73 -6.25 3.69
C GLN A 373 -19.66 -4.75 4.07
N GLY A 374 -20.52 -4.33 5.00
CA GLY A 374 -20.66 -2.92 5.42
C GLY A 374 -21.27 -1.95 4.38
N VAL A 375 -21.55 -2.38 3.15
CA VAL A 375 -22.13 -1.53 2.10
C VAL A 375 -23.64 -1.77 1.96
N GLN A 376 -24.44 -0.70 1.96
CA GLN A 376 -25.88 -0.78 1.72
C GLN A 376 -26.22 -0.69 0.22
N TYR A 377 -27.01 -1.64 -0.26
CA TYR A 377 -27.52 -1.78 -1.62
C TYR A 377 -29.05 -1.68 -1.65
N ASN A 378 -29.57 -0.87 -2.56
CA ASN A 378 -31.00 -0.59 -2.74
C ASN A 378 -31.43 -0.97 -4.15
N VAL A 379 -32.73 -1.28 -4.37
CA VAL A 379 -33.24 -1.49 -5.74
C VAL A 379 -32.90 -0.28 -6.62
N LEU A 380 -32.51 -0.57 -7.86
CA LEU A 380 -31.97 0.33 -8.88
C LEU A 380 -30.49 0.74 -8.72
N ASP A 381 -29.82 0.37 -7.63
CA ASP A 381 -28.35 0.53 -7.54
C ASP A 381 -27.62 -0.36 -8.55
N PHE A 382 -26.49 0.13 -9.06
CA PHE A 382 -25.58 -0.66 -9.88
C PHE A 382 -24.50 -1.29 -9.00
N LEU A 383 -24.13 -2.52 -9.33
CA LEU A 383 -23.23 -3.35 -8.55
C LEU A 383 -22.32 -4.21 -9.44
N TYR A 384 -21.18 -4.59 -8.86
CA TYR A 384 -20.27 -5.57 -9.43
C TYR A 384 -20.65 -6.97 -8.98
N LEU A 385 -20.68 -7.92 -9.93
CA LEU A 385 -20.80 -9.34 -9.65
C LEU A 385 -19.55 -10.10 -10.09
N SER A 386 -19.19 -11.09 -9.27
CA SER A 386 -18.15 -12.07 -9.60
C SER A 386 -18.56 -12.87 -10.84
N PRO A 387 -17.77 -12.89 -11.94
CA PRO A 387 -18.19 -13.50 -13.21
C PRO A 387 -18.58 -14.97 -13.11
N GLN A 388 -18.01 -15.70 -12.16
CA GLN A 388 -18.24 -17.12 -11.93
C GLN A 388 -19.71 -17.50 -11.64
N TYR A 389 -20.54 -16.56 -11.16
CA TYR A 389 -21.97 -16.82 -10.92
C TYR A 389 -22.85 -16.61 -12.17
N LEU A 390 -22.31 -16.02 -13.24
CA LEU A 390 -23.02 -15.60 -14.45
C LEU A 390 -22.44 -16.21 -15.75
N MET A 391 -21.56 -17.21 -15.63
CA MET A 391 -21.11 -18.02 -16.75
C MET A 391 -22.07 -19.19 -16.96
N GLU A 392 -22.62 -19.31 -18.16
CA GLU A 392 -23.39 -20.47 -18.57
C GLU A 392 -22.44 -21.63 -18.90
N ASN A 393 -22.43 -22.67 -18.05
CA ASN A 393 -21.77 -23.92 -18.38
C ASN A 393 -22.67 -24.71 -19.34
N GLN A 394 -22.21 -24.94 -20.58
CA GLN A 394 -22.98 -25.66 -21.61
C GLN A 394 -23.37 -27.11 -21.26
N GLU A 395 -22.88 -27.68 -20.14
CA GLU A 395 -23.18 -29.06 -19.72
C GLU A 395 -23.59 -29.20 -18.23
N GLY A 396 -23.89 -28.11 -17.51
CA GLY A 396 -24.36 -28.18 -16.10
C GLY A 396 -23.37 -28.76 -15.06
N LYS A 397 -22.20 -29.26 -15.47
CA LYS A 397 -21.13 -29.70 -14.57
C LYS A 397 -20.29 -28.51 -14.12
N LYS A 398 -20.09 -28.38 -12.81
CA LYS A 398 -19.02 -27.54 -12.23
C LYS A 398 -17.67 -28.27 -12.37
N THR A 399 -17.09 -28.26 -13.56
CA THR A 399 -15.67 -28.60 -13.70
C THR A 399 -14.84 -27.46 -13.14
N VAL A 400 -14.31 -27.63 -11.92
CA VAL A 400 -13.21 -26.81 -11.42
C VAL A 400 -11.95 -27.17 -12.21
N LEU A 401 -11.86 -26.63 -13.42
CA LEU A 401 -10.67 -26.68 -14.24
C LEU A 401 -9.66 -25.70 -13.64
N ASN A 402 -8.82 -26.21 -12.73
CA ASN A 402 -7.59 -25.54 -12.27
C ASN A 402 -6.57 -25.49 -13.43
N GLY A 403 -6.92 -24.79 -14.51
CA GLY A 403 -6.03 -24.46 -15.60
C GLY A 403 -5.07 -23.36 -15.16
N GLN A 404 -3.80 -23.71 -15.01
CA GLN A 404 -2.74 -22.73 -14.83
C GLN A 404 -2.82 -21.70 -15.98
N HIS A 405 -2.86 -20.41 -15.63
CA HIS A 405 -2.96 -19.25 -16.54
C HIS A 405 -4.33 -18.93 -17.18
N GLN A 406 -5.47 -19.20 -16.53
CA GLN A 406 -6.70 -18.48 -16.90
C GLN A 406 -6.57 -17.00 -16.49
N LYS A 407 -6.67 -16.07 -17.46
CA LYS A 407 -6.68 -14.63 -17.16
C LYS A 407 -7.91 -14.27 -16.31
N PRO A 408 -7.78 -13.44 -15.26
CA PRO A 408 -8.95 -12.97 -14.52
C PRO A 408 -9.89 -12.19 -15.45
N LYS A 409 -11.19 -12.44 -15.32
CA LYS A 409 -12.23 -11.69 -16.03
C LYS A 409 -12.61 -10.44 -15.21
N ALA A 410 -12.93 -9.35 -15.89
CA ALA A 410 -13.48 -8.16 -15.26
C ALA A 410 -14.83 -8.48 -14.60
N TYR A 411 -15.17 -7.78 -13.51
CA TYR A 411 -16.49 -7.91 -12.87
C TYR A 411 -17.62 -7.58 -13.85
N VAL A 412 -18.69 -8.36 -13.77
CA VAL A 412 -19.93 -8.10 -14.51
C VAL A 412 -20.65 -6.95 -13.84
N VAL A 413 -21.06 -5.95 -14.63
CA VAL A 413 -21.86 -4.82 -14.13
C VAL A 413 -23.32 -5.19 -14.24
N CYS A 414 -24.07 -5.02 -13.15
CA CYS A 414 -25.50 -5.29 -13.10
C CYS A 414 -26.26 -4.20 -12.36
N GLN A 415 -27.56 -4.06 -12.66
CA GLN A 415 -28.49 -3.23 -11.89
C GLN A 415 -29.38 -4.12 -11.01
N LEU A 416 -29.53 -3.77 -9.73
CA LEU A 416 -30.38 -4.52 -8.80
C LEU A 416 -31.87 -4.25 -9.08
N LEU A 417 -32.65 -5.30 -9.41
CA LEU A 417 -34.09 -5.20 -9.68
C LEU A 417 -34.96 -5.58 -8.48
N GLY A 418 -34.45 -6.40 -7.56
CA GLY A 418 -35.17 -6.78 -6.35
C GLY A 418 -34.56 -7.97 -5.62
N LEU A 419 -35.08 -8.27 -4.43
CA LEU A 419 -34.69 -9.44 -3.64
C LEU A 419 -35.72 -10.56 -3.77
N GLU A 420 -35.24 -11.80 -3.80
CA GLU A 420 -36.04 -13.03 -3.73
C GLU A 420 -35.89 -13.62 -2.33
N VAL A 421 -36.75 -13.16 -1.39
CA VAL A 421 -36.73 -13.64 0.00
C VAL A 421 -37.80 -14.71 0.19
N SER A 422 -37.38 -15.97 0.33
CA SER A 422 -38.23 -17.02 0.89
C SER A 422 -38.35 -16.83 2.42
N CYS A 423 -39.55 -17.00 2.95
CA CYS A 423 -39.87 -16.51 4.30
C CYS A 423 -39.36 -17.43 5.44
N SER A 424 -38.19 -17.09 6.02
CA SER A 424 -37.80 -17.48 7.39
C SER A 424 -36.76 -16.52 7.99
N LEU A 425 -37.22 -15.34 8.43
CA LEU A 425 -36.43 -14.17 8.85
C LEU A 425 -35.58 -14.32 10.14
N LYS A 426 -35.17 -15.53 10.56
CA LYS A 426 -34.37 -15.73 11.79
C LYS A 426 -32.92 -16.15 11.56
N GLN A 427 -32.54 -16.60 10.35
CA GLN A 427 -31.15 -16.94 9.99
C GLN A 427 -31.00 -16.95 8.46
N SER A 428 -30.98 -15.76 7.83
CA SER A 428 -30.70 -15.62 6.39
C SER A 428 -29.21 -15.37 6.14
N SER A 429 -28.54 -16.28 5.44
CA SER A 429 -27.14 -16.13 5.04
C SER A 429 -27.01 -15.49 3.64
N PRO A 430 -25.87 -14.85 3.28
CA PRO A 430 -25.69 -14.25 1.96
C PRO A 430 -25.64 -15.26 0.81
N GLU A 431 -25.41 -16.55 1.08
CA GLU A 431 -25.55 -17.60 0.06
C GLU A 431 -27.02 -18.00 -0.17
N SER A 432 -27.85 -17.88 0.86
CA SER A 432 -29.26 -18.31 0.83
C SER A 432 -30.21 -17.29 0.19
N VAL A 433 -29.93 -15.99 0.34
CA VAL A 433 -30.76 -14.92 -0.22
C VAL A 433 -30.34 -14.64 -1.65
N LYS A 434 -31.32 -14.69 -2.56
CA LYS A 434 -31.12 -14.37 -3.98
C LYS A 434 -31.57 -12.96 -4.31
N ILE A 435 -30.96 -12.38 -5.33
CA ILE A 435 -31.30 -11.09 -5.91
C ILE A 435 -31.54 -11.24 -7.41
N LYS A 436 -32.55 -10.53 -7.93
CA LYS A 436 -32.77 -10.37 -9.37
C LYS A 436 -31.96 -9.18 -9.86
N VAL A 437 -31.20 -9.39 -10.92
CA VAL A 437 -30.29 -8.38 -11.48
C VAL A 437 -30.45 -8.27 -13.00
N GLN A 438 -30.40 -7.04 -13.51
CA GLN A 438 -30.29 -6.79 -14.94
C GLN A 438 -28.81 -6.78 -15.32
N ARG A 439 -28.39 -7.65 -16.24
CA ARG A 439 -27.01 -7.70 -16.70
C ARG A 439 -26.71 -6.62 -17.74
N PHE A 440 -25.55 -5.98 -17.60
CA PHE A 440 -24.92 -5.21 -18.65
C PHE A 440 -23.77 -6.03 -19.26
N PHE A 441 -23.54 -5.84 -20.55
CA PHE A 441 -22.46 -6.50 -21.30
C PHE A 441 -21.33 -5.51 -21.55
N ARG A 442 -20.09 -5.97 -21.44
CA ARG A 442 -18.91 -5.21 -21.84
C ARG A 442 -18.62 -5.42 -23.34
N PRO A 443 -17.90 -4.50 -24.00
CA PRO A 443 -17.46 -4.69 -25.39
C PRO A 443 -16.80 -6.05 -25.65
N GLU A 444 -15.95 -6.51 -24.74
CA GLU A 444 -15.28 -7.82 -24.79
C GLU A 444 -16.19 -9.04 -24.55
N ASP A 445 -17.39 -8.86 -23.99
CA ASP A 445 -18.39 -9.94 -23.89
C ASP A 445 -19.06 -10.22 -25.25
N ILE A 446 -18.98 -9.27 -26.20
CA ILE A 446 -19.54 -9.41 -27.57
C ILE A 446 -18.44 -9.86 -28.54
N SER A 447 -17.36 -9.09 -28.66
CA SER A 447 -16.26 -9.44 -29.57
C SER A 447 -14.95 -8.74 -29.21
N ALA A 448 -13.83 -9.35 -29.60
CA ALA A 448 -12.52 -8.72 -29.49
C ALA A 448 -12.44 -7.39 -30.28
N GLN A 449 -13.11 -7.30 -31.43
CA GLN A 449 -13.12 -6.09 -32.23
C GLN A 449 -13.81 -4.93 -31.50
N ASN A 450 -14.94 -5.19 -30.84
CA ASN A 450 -15.64 -4.17 -30.04
C ASN A 450 -14.77 -3.71 -28.86
N ALA A 451 -14.08 -4.64 -28.19
CA ALA A 451 -13.13 -4.31 -27.12
C ALA A 451 -11.96 -3.41 -27.57
N TYR A 452 -11.49 -3.54 -28.81
CA TYR A 452 -10.40 -2.70 -29.33
C TYR A 452 -10.81 -1.28 -29.75
N VAL A 453 -12.11 -1.01 -29.95
CA VAL A 453 -12.60 0.28 -30.48
C VAL A 453 -13.47 1.08 -29.49
N SER A 454 -13.88 0.47 -28.38
CA SER A 454 -14.74 1.09 -27.35
C SER A 454 -13.90 1.65 -26.20
N ASP A 455 -14.49 2.53 -25.40
CA ASP A 455 -13.84 2.98 -24.16
C ASP A 455 -13.94 1.89 -23.06
N ILE A 456 -12.96 1.84 -22.14
CA ILE A 456 -12.94 0.88 -21.02
C ILE A 456 -14.11 1.07 -20.03
N GLN A 457 -14.71 2.25 -20.01
CA GLN A 457 -15.88 2.59 -19.19
C GLN A 457 -17.21 2.41 -19.95
N GLU A 458 -17.18 2.00 -21.23
CA GLU A 458 -18.38 1.73 -22.02
C GLU A 458 -18.99 0.36 -21.67
N ILE A 459 -20.30 0.33 -21.44
CA ILE A 459 -21.08 -0.90 -21.27
C ILE A 459 -22.41 -0.81 -22.02
N TYR A 460 -23.02 -1.96 -22.28
CA TYR A 460 -24.27 -2.07 -23.02
C TYR A 460 -25.38 -2.63 -22.14
N TYR A 461 -26.52 -1.93 -22.13
CA TYR A 461 -27.73 -2.42 -21.47
C TYR A 461 -28.22 -3.69 -22.17
N SER A 462 -28.67 -4.70 -21.42
CA SER A 462 -29.34 -5.86 -21.98
C SER A 462 -30.67 -6.09 -21.28
N LYS A 463 -31.61 -6.74 -21.97
CA LYS A 463 -32.86 -7.24 -21.38
C LYS A 463 -32.63 -8.51 -20.54
N LYS A 464 -31.43 -9.11 -20.56
CA LYS A 464 -31.11 -10.33 -19.79
C LYS A 464 -31.17 -10.10 -18.28
N ILE A 465 -32.13 -10.74 -17.62
CA ILE A 465 -32.30 -10.76 -16.16
C ILE A 465 -31.77 -12.09 -15.62
N GLU A 466 -30.90 -12.04 -14.64
CA GLU A 466 -30.31 -13.21 -13.98
C GLU A 466 -30.64 -13.18 -12.47
N SER A 467 -30.62 -14.34 -11.80
CA SER A 467 -30.81 -14.45 -10.35
C SER A 467 -29.55 -15.06 -9.72
N VAL A 468 -28.97 -14.36 -8.75
CA VAL A 468 -27.69 -14.70 -8.10
C VAL A 468 -27.83 -14.63 -6.58
N PRO A 469 -27.04 -15.38 -5.79
CA PRO A 469 -26.95 -15.18 -4.35
C PRO A 469 -26.27 -13.84 -4.01
N VAL A 470 -26.57 -13.26 -2.85
CA VAL A 470 -25.93 -12.00 -2.41
C VAL A 470 -24.41 -12.13 -2.29
N MET A 471 -23.90 -13.33 -1.94
CA MET A 471 -22.45 -13.60 -1.90
C MET A 471 -21.72 -13.35 -3.24
N ALA A 472 -22.44 -13.21 -4.35
CA ALA A 472 -21.87 -12.89 -5.67
C ALA A 472 -21.51 -11.41 -5.84
N VAL A 473 -21.95 -10.54 -4.94
CA VAL A 473 -21.73 -9.08 -4.97
C VAL A 473 -20.33 -8.74 -4.47
N GLU A 474 -19.57 -8.05 -5.30
CA GLU A 474 -18.16 -7.68 -5.06
C GLU A 474 -17.98 -6.18 -4.78
N GLY A 475 -19.03 -5.37 -4.96
CA GLY A 475 -18.99 -3.92 -4.74
C GLY A 475 -20.13 -3.16 -5.41
N ARG A 476 -20.17 -1.85 -5.20
CA ARG A 476 -21.12 -0.91 -5.84
C ARG A 476 -20.43 -0.18 -7.00
N CYS A 477 -21.20 0.19 -8.01
CA CYS A 477 -20.74 1.04 -9.11
C CYS A 477 -21.84 2.04 -9.51
N GLU A 478 -21.57 2.88 -10.52
CA GLU A 478 -22.53 3.78 -11.13
C GLU A 478 -22.55 3.59 -12.65
N VAL A 479 -23.73 3.72 -13.27
CA VAL A 479 -23.89 3.74 -14.73
C VAL A 479 -24.66 4.98 -15.14
N ARG A 480 -24.05 5.82 -15.98
CA ARG A 480 -24.63 7.06 -16.51
C ARG A 480 -24.96 6.93 -18.00
N LYS A 481 -25.65 7.92 -18.58
CA LYS A 481 -25.64 8.08 -20.04
C LYS A 481 -24.32 8.68 -20.47
N LYS A 482 -23.92 8.44 -21.73
CA LYS A 482 -22.75 9.08 -22.34
C LYS A 482 -22.86 10.61 -22.43
N GLU A 483 -24.09 11.12 -22.54
CA GLU A 483 -24.40 12.57 -22.51
C GLU A 483 -24.13 13.21 -21.14
N ASP A 484 -24.27 12.44 -20.06
CA ASP A 484 -23.98 12.86 -18.68
C ASP A 484 -22.49 12.65 -18.31
N PHE A 485 -21.66 12.26 -19.28
CA PHE A 485 -20.25 11.92 -19.10
C PHE A 485 -19.36 13.07 -19.60
N GLU A 486 -18.91 13.93 -18.69
CA GLU A 486 -17.97 15.00 -19.01
C GLU A 486 -16.57 14.40 -19.28
N PHE A 487 -16.24 14.22 -20.56
CA PHE A 487 -14.87 13.94 -21.01
C PHE A 487 -13.99 15.19 -20.82
N MET A 488 -13.60 15.45 -19.58
CA MET A 488 -12.62 16.49 -19.25
C MET A 488 -11.18 16.02 -19.49
N ASP A 489 -10.31 16.96 -19.84
CA ASP A 489 -8.85 16.75 -19.81
C ASP A 489 -8.39 16.56 -18.36
N SER A 490 -8.32 15.29 -17.93
CA SER A 490 -7.90 14.79 -16.61
C SER A 490 -8.86 15.02 -15.42
N PRO A 491 -9.08 14.00 -14.55
CA PRO A 491 -8.69 12.59 -14.71
C PRO A 491 -9.56 11.89 -15.77
N TYR A 492 -8.93 11.12 -16.66
CA TYR A 492 -9.61 10.44 -17.79
C TYR A 492 -10.60 9.35 -17.34
N ILE A 493 -10.42 8.80 -16.13
CA ILE A 493 -11.22 7.68 -15.61
C ILE A 493 -11.98 8.12 -14.36
N TYR A 494 -13.31 7.99 -14.39
CA TYR A 494 -14.15 8.14 -13.21
C TYR A 494 -14.19 6.82 -12.42
N GLU A 495 -13.72 6.82 -11.16
CA GLU A 495 -13.72 5.62 -10.33
C GLU A 495 -15.12 4.99 -10.21
N HIS A 496 -15.17 3.66 -10.34
CA HIS A 496 -16.38 2.83 -10.26
C HIS A 496 -17.58 3.29 -11.12
N THR A 497 -17.34 4.11 -12.13
CA THR A 497 -18.38 4.67 -13.00
C THR A 497 -18.27 4.06 -14.39
N PHE A 498 -19.40 3.84 -15.05
CA PHE A 498 -19.50 3.42 -16.45
C PHE A 498 -20.49 4.32 -17.18
N PHE A 499 -20.43 4.33 -18.51
CA PHE A 499 -21.46 4.94 -19.34
C PHE A 499 -22.09 3.93 -20.29
N CYS A 500 -23.38 4.12 -20.57
CA CYS A 500 -24.16 3.29 -21.47
C CYS A 500 -24.75 4.15 -22.59
N GLN A 501 -24.45 3.81 -23.84
CA GLN A 501 -25.04 4.42 -25.04
C GLN A 501 -25.89 3.43 -25.86
N PHE A 502 -25.65 2.12 -25.74
CA PHE A 502 -26.26 1.10 -26.58
C PHE A 502 -27.00 0.03 -25.77
N ILE A 503 -27.99 -0.58 -26.41
CA ILE A 503 -28.66 -1.80 -25.98
C ILE A 503 -28.06 -2.96 -26.77
N TYR A 504 -27.61 -4.00 -26.08
CA TYR A 504 -27.21 -5.26 -26.69
C TYR A 504 -28.38 -6.25 -26.68
N ASP A 505 -28.86 -6.58 -27.88
CA ASP A 505 -29.77 -7.70 -28.08
C ASP A 505 -28.95 -9.01 -28.15
N VAL A 506 -29.15 -9.86 -27.16
CA VAL A 506 -28.45 -11.15 -27.02
C VAL A 506 -28.95 -12.18 -28.04
N GLU A 507 -30.21 -12.10 -28.45
CA GLU A 507 -30.82 -13.04 -29.41
C GLU A 507 -30.36 -12.73 -30.83
N ASN A 508 -30.41 -11.44 -31.20
CA ASN A 508 -30.01 -10.97 -32.53
C ASN A 508 -28.51 -10.61 -32.65
N GLN A 509 -27.74 -10.71 -31.54
CA GLN A 509 -26.32 -10.33 -31.44
C GLN A 509 -26.03 -8.94 -32.01
N SER A 510 -26.92 -7.97 -31.76
CA SER A 510 -26.89 -6.65 -32.38
C SER A 510 -26.90 -5.52 -31.34
N LEU A 511 -26.41 -4.35 -31.75
CA LEU A 511 -26.34 -3.14 -30.93
C LEU A 511 -27.31 -2.08 -31.47
N GLU A 512 -28.27 -1.69 -30.63
CA GLU A 512 -29.22 -0.62 -30.90
C GLU A 512 -28.90 0.62 -30.04
N LEU A 513 -29.27 1.82 -30.49
CA LEU A 513 -29.05 3.03 -29.70
C LEU A 513 -30.05 3.10 -28.53
N LEU A 514 -29.57 3.43 -27.32
CA LEU A 514 -30.42 3.62 -26.15
C LEU A 514 -31.45 4.76 -26.40
N PRO A 515 -32.76 4.54 -26.20
CA PRO A 515 -33.77 5.58 -26.41
C PRO A 515 -33.53 6.80 -25.51
N SER A 516 -33.72 8.01 -26.04
CA SER A 516 -33.47 9.27 -25.31
C SER A 516 -34.27 9.38 -24.00
N HIS A 517 -35.50 8.85 -23.97
CA HIS A 517 -36.38 8.80 -22.80
C HIS A 517 -36.06 7.66 -21.81
N PHE A 518 -35.11 6.79 -22.13
CA PHE A 518 -34.69 5.69 -21.26
C PHE A 518 -34.10 6.24 -19.96
N LYS A 519 -34.56 5.73 -18.81
CA LYS A 519 -34.12 6.16 -17.48
C LYS A 519 -33.16 5.13 -16.90
N LEU A 520 -31.87 5.31 -17.19
CA LEU A 520 -30.83 4.87 -16.26
C LEU A 520 -31.06 5.66 -14.96
N SER A 521 -31.27 4.96 -13.85
CA SER A 521 -31.64 5.58 -12.58
C SER A 521 -30.43 6.30 -11.99
N SER A 522 -30.38 7.62 -12.16
CA SER A 522 -29.41 8.44 -11.45
C SER A 522 -29.66 8.32 -9.94
N SER A 523 -28.58 8.06 -9.19
CA SER A 523 -28.63 7.98 -7.75
C SER A 523 -28.96 9.37 -7.17
N LYS A 524 -30.00 9.43 -6.33
CA LYS A 524 -30.28 10.65 -5.54
C LYS A 524 -29.32 10.73 -4.36
N GLY A 525 -28.13 11.25 -4.61
CA GLY A 525 -27.14 11.67 -3.60
C GLY A 525 -25.84 12.09 -4.31
N SER A 526 -25.39 13.34 -4.26
CA SER A 526 -25.53 14.34 -3.21
C SER A 526 -26.03 15.70 -3.73
N LEU A 527 -27.25 16.11 -3.34
CA LEU A 527 -27.77 17.48 -3.49
C LEU A 527 -28.99 17.65 -2.55
N GLY A 528 -28.72 17.78 -1.24
CA GLY A 528 -29.72 17.48 -0.20
C GLY A 528 -29.72 18.36 1.05
N GLN A 529 -29.31 19.63 1.00
CA GLN A 529 -29.56 20.59 2.10
C GLN A 529 -29.82 22.03 1.61
N LYS A 530 -30.94 22.31 0.93
CA LYS A 530 -31.53 23.69 0.83
C LYS A 530 -33.06 23.64 0.63
N ALA A 531 -33.82 23.37 1.69
CA ALA A 531 -35.29 23.45 1.67
C ALA A 531 -35.94 23.76 3.04
N ALA A 532 -35.51 24.83 3.71
CA ALA A 532 -36.27 25.45 4.80
C ALA A 532 -35.97 26.96 4.89
N GLY A 533 -36.98 27.79 5.15
CA GLY A 533 -36.81 29.21 5.46
C GLY A 533 -36.93 30.21 4.29
N ARG A 534 -38.14 30.41 3.74
CA ARG A 534 -38.44 31.61 2.92
C ARG A 534 -39.84 32.18 3.18
N LYS A 535 -39.89 33.07 4.18
CA LYS A 535 -40.86 34.14 4.54
C LYS A 535 -40.41 34.55 5.97
N THR A 536 -40.08 35.80 6.27
CA THR A 536 -40.91 37.01 6.13
C THR A 536 -40.07 38.27 5.79
N LYS A 537 -40.65 39.26 5.11
CA LYS A 537 -40.03 40.58 4.83
C LYS A 537 -40.24 41.57 6.00
N LYS A 538 -39.23 42.39 6.36
CA LYS A 538 -39.34 43.88 6.39
C LYS A 538 -38.04 44.64 6.77
N LYS A 539 -37.64 45.54 5.85
CA LYS A 539 -37.39 47.00 6.04
C LYS A 539 -36.29 47.50 7.01
N GLN A 540 -35.15 47.91 6.44
CA GLN A 540 -34.51 49.26 6.45
C GLN A 540 -33.08 49.11 5.84
N MET A 541 -32.30 50.09 5.39
CA MET A 541 -32.46 51.36 4.66
C MET A 541 -31.01 51.85 4.42
N ILE A 542 -30.59 52.07 3.16
CA ILE A 542 -29.61 53.09 2.67
C ILE A 542 -28.22 53.16 3.39
N THR A 543 -27.08 52.92 2.71
CA THR A 543 -26.40 53.90 1.82
C THR A 543 -25.61 53.31 0.63
N LYS A 544 -25.30 54.19 -0.33
CA LYS A 544 -24.47 54.02 -1.54
C LYS A 544 -23.00 53.66 -1.17
N GLY A 545 -22.17 53.01 -2.01
CA GLY A 545 -22.30 52.47 -3.37
C GLY A 545 -20.91 52.20 -3.97
N GLY A 546 -20.80 51.56 -5.15
CA GLY A 546 -19.53 51.52 -5.92
C GLY A 546 -19.16 50.20 -6.61
N SER A 547 -19.08 50.27 -7.95
CA SER A 547 -18.40 49.35 -8.88
C SER A 547 -18.86 47.89 -8.98
N ALA A 548 -19.34 47.52 -10.17
CA ALA A 548 -19.65 46.14 -10.54
C ALA A 548 -18.40 45.39 -11.03
N LYS A 549 -18.17 44.18 -10.51
CA LYS A 549 -17.39 43.14 -11.18
C LYS A 549 -18.23 41.87 -11.29
N THR A 550 -18.41 41.41 -12.52
CA THR A 550 -19.06 40.14 -12.85
C THR A 550 -18.22 38.97 -12.36
N THR A 551 -18.62 38.35 -11.26
CA THR A 551 -18.03 37.09 -10.80
C THR A 551 -18.70 35.92 -11.51
N ASN A 552 -17.97 35.29 -12.43
CA ASN A 552 -18.36 33.99 -12.97
C ASN A 552 -18.34 32.97 -11.82
N GLY A 553 -19.51 32.46 -11.45
CA GLY A 553 -19.69 31.48 -10.39
C GLY A 553 -19.18 30.10 -10.79
N GLY A 554 -17.87 29.93 -10.92
CA GLY A 554 -17.24 28.62 -10.90
C GLY A 554 -17.52 27.97 -9.55
N LYS A 555 -18.02 26.72 -9.56
CA LYS A 555 -18.11 25.92 -8.34
C LYS A 555 -16.68 25.55 -7.95
N GLU A 556 -16.13 26.16 -6.91
CA GLU A 556 -14.93 25.65 -6.27
C GLU A 556 -15.21 24.21 -5.81
N LYS A 557 -14.62 23.22 -6.49
CA LYS A 557 -14.26 21.96 -5.84
C LYS A 557 -13.39 22.37 -4.66
N ALA A 558 -13.68 21.86 -3.46
CA ALA A 558 -12.85 22.14 -2.29
C ALA A 558 -11.40 21.80 -2.66
N ALA A 559 -10.53 22.81 -2.65
CA ALA A 559 -9.16 22.64 -3.09
C ALA A 559 -8.49 21.62 -2.15
N ILE A 560 -8.11 20.48 -2.70
CA ILE A 560 -7.14 19.61 -2.04
C ILE A 560 -5.86 20.43 -2.02
N ASN A 561 -5.37 20.77 -0.83
CA ASN A 561 -4.05 21.39 -0.69
C ASN A 561 -3.03 20.32 -1.09
N ALA A 562 -2.62 20.37 -2.36
CA ALA A 562 -1.68 19.43 -2.93
C ALA A 562 -0.33 19.53 -2.21
N LEU A 563 0.21 18.38 -1.82
CA LEU A 563 1.42 18.26 -1.02
C LEU A 563 2.65 18.72 -1.80
N THR A 564 3.47 19.57 -1.19
CA THR A 564 4.72 20.07 -1.78
C THR A 564 5.73 18.94 -1.83
N THR A 565 6.10 18.50 -3.04
CA THR A 565 6.79 17.22 -3.24
C THR A 565 8.23 17.37 -3.70
N LEU A 566 9.11 16.53 -3.13
CA LEU A 566 10.48 16.26 -3.57
C LEU A 566 10.54 14.85 -4.18
N ASP A 567 10.95 14.74 -5.44
CA ASP A 567 11.16 13.47 -6.14
C ASP A 567 12.66 13.13 -6.22
N ILE A 568 13.08 12.02 -5.64
CA ILE A 568 14.48 11.59 -5.60
C ILE A 568 14.64 10.33 -6.47
N PHE A 569 15.63 10.32 -7.37
CA PHE A 569 15.70 9.33 -8.47
C PHE A 569 14.49 9.48 -9.40
N ALA A 570 14.18 10.72 -9.77
CA ALA A 570 12.94 11.10 -10.45
C ALA A 570 12.81 10.51 -11.88
N GLY A 571 13.92 10.10 -12.50
CA GLY A 571 13.96 9.65 -13.88
C GLY A 571 13.36 10.72 -14.81
N CYS A 572 12.48 10.29 -15.73
CA CYS A 572 11.74 11.20 -16.60
C CYS A 572 10.44 11.76 -15.99
N GLY A 573 10.15 11.51 -14.70
CA GLY A 573 9.01 12.10 -13.98
C GLY A 573 7.73 11.26 -13.91
N GLY A 574 7.76 9.98 -14.31
CA GLY A 574 6.55 9.15 -14.38
C GLY A 574 5.79 8.99 -13.05
N LEU A 575 6.47 9.03 -11.90
CA LEU A 575 5.83 8.99 -10.57
C LEU A 575 5.23 10.34 -10.19
N SER A 576 5.99 11.43 -10.37
CA SER A 576 5.51 12.81 -10.23
C SER A 576 4.25 13.07 -11.07
N GLU A 577 4.30 12.81 -12.38
CA GLU A 577 3.18 12.97 -13.33
C GLU A 577 1.91 12.21 -12.90
N GLY A 578 2.06 10.99 -12.36
CA GLY A 578 0.94 10.20 -11.86
C GLY A 578 0.29 10.82 -10.62
N LEU A 579 1.10 11.32 -9.68
CA LEU A 579 0.62 11.93 -8.44
C LEU A 579 0.03 13.34 -8.68
N GLU A 580 0.65 14.15 -9.54
CA GLU A 580 0.12 15.45 -9.97
C GLU A 580 -1.24 15.29 -10.68
N LYS A 581 -1.40 14.28 -11.55
CA LYS A 581 -2.69 13.94 -12.18
C LYS A 581 -3.78 13.52 -11.19
N SER A 582 -3.41 12.92 -10.06
CA SER A 582 -4.36 12.61 -8.98
C SER A 582 -4.74 13.82 -8.12
N GLY A 583 -4.03 14.95 -8.27
CA GLY A 583 -4.27 16.19 -7.54
C GLY A 583 -3.79 16.17 -6.08
N VAL A 584 -3.06 15.13 -5.65
CA VAL A 584 -2.57 15.00 -4.26
C VAL A 584 -1.24 15.72 -4.01
N SER A 585 -0.49 16.04 -5.07
CA SER A 585 0.87 16.61 -4.98
C SER A 585 1.14 17.67 -6.04
N VAL A 586 2.14 18.49 -5.79
CA VAL A 586 2.85 19.29 -6.80
C VAL A 586 4.34 19.10 -6.57
N THR A 587 5.06 18.58 -7.56
CA THR A 587 6.51 18.40 -7.45
C THR A 587 7.21 19.74 -7.63
N LYS A 588 7.94 20.15 -6.59
CA LYS A 588 8.71 21.42 -6.57
C LYS A 588 10.19 21.19 -6.75
N TRP A 589 10.69 20.02 -6.38
CA TRP A 589 12.09 19.65 -6.52
C TRP A 589 12.21 18.24 -7.06
N ALA A 590 13.18 18.02 -7.94
CA ALA A 590 13.55 16.70 -8.43
C ALA A 590 15.07 16.54 -8.37
N ILE A 591 15.55 15.37 -7.94
CA ILE A 591 16.96 14.99 -7.97
C ILE A 591 17.09 13.79 -8.91
N GLU A 592 17.88 13.96 -9.96
CA GLU A 592 18.21 12.90 -10.91
C GLU A 592 19.69 13.00 -11.29
N SER A 593 20.39 11.87 -11.32
CA SER A 593 21.82 11.81 -11.68
C SER A 593 22.08 11.72 -13.18
N GLU A 594 21.13 11.17 -13.94
CA GLU A 594 21.25 10.99 -15.39
C GLU A 594 20.69 12.19 -16.16
N GLU A 595 21.57 12.89 -16.89
CA GLU A 595 21.27 14.15 -17.56
C GLU A 595 20.09 14.03 -18.55
N THR A 596 20.04 12.96 -19.36
CA THR A 596 18.96 12.78 -20.36
C THR A 596 17.58 12.53 -19.71
N ALA A 597 17.56 11.91 -18.53
CA ALA A 597 16.36 11.71 -17.74
C ALA A 597 15.91 13.02 -17.09
N ALA A 598 16.85 13.78 -16.51
CA ALA A 598 16.59 15.08 -15.91
C ALA A 598 16.10 16.14 -16.93
N GLU A 599 16.67 16.18 -18.14
CA GLU A 599 16.15 17.00 -19.24
C GLU A 599 14.70 16.63 -19.58
N SER A 600 14.41 15.33 -19.65
CA SER A 600 13.06 14.83 -19.91
C SER A 600 12.08 15.21 -18.79
N PHE A 601 12.51 15.13 -17.52
CA PHE A 601 11.71 15.58 -16.37
C PHE A 601 11.36 17.07 -16.50
N LYS A 602 12.37 17.92 -16.73
CA LYS A 602 12.25 19.38 -16.81
C LYS A 602 11.35 19.85 -17.97
N LEU A 603 11.28 19.08 -19.06
CA LEU A 603 10.36 19.36 -20.17
C LEU A 603 8.88 19.12 -19.82
N ASN A 604 8.59 18.21 -18.89
CA ASN A 604 7.22 17.89 -18.45
C ASN A 604 6.80 18.71 -17.22
N HIS A 605 7.72 18.95 -16.28
CA HIS A 605 7.49 19.71 -15.04
C HIS A 605 8.33 21.01 -15.02
N PRO A 606 8.01 22.02 -15.86
CA PRO A 606 8.84 23.22 -16.03
C PRO A 606 8.88 24.14 -14.80
N ASP A 607 7.91 24.03 -13.89
CA ASP A 607 7.84 24.78 -12.63
C ASP A 607 8.62 24.11 -11.47
N ALA A 608 9.19 22.92 -11.72
CA ALA A 608 9.98 22.17 -10.74
C ALA A 608 11.48 22.44 -10.88
N ILE A 609 12.18 22.52 -9.75
CA ILE A 609 13.64 22.67 -9.71
C ILE A 609 14.27 21.29 -9.86
N THR A 610 14.75 20.99 -11.07
CA THR A 610 15.48 19.75 -11.38
C THR A 610 16.98 19.93 -11.10
N ILE A 611 17.53 19.08 -10.23
CA ILE A 611 18.94 19.07 -9.81
C ILE A 611 19.61 17.86 -10.46
N VAL A 612 20.62 18.11 -11.30
CA VAL A 612 21.37 17.06 -12.02
C VAL A 612 22.63 16.69 -11.23
N ASN A 613 22.48 15.82 -10.22
CA ASN A 613 23.59 15.47 -9.31
C ASN A 613 23.31 14.17 -8.52
N ASP A 614 24.34 13.61 -7.88
CA ASP A 614 24.19 12.52 -6.93
C ASP A 614 23.40 12.98 -5.68
N CYS A 615 22.35 12.26 -5.33
CA CYS A 615 21.57 12.46 -4.10
C CYS A 615 22.43 12.53 -2.82
N ASN A 616 23.59 11.85 -2.76
CA ASN A 616 24.53 11.89 -1.65
C ASN A 616 25.24 13.25 -1.52
N MET A 617 25.55 13.90 -2.65
CA MET A 617 26.07 15.27 -2.68
C MET A 617 24.97 16.25 -2.25
N VAL A 618 23.79 16.12 -2.84
CA VAL A 618 22.65 17.03 -2.59
C VAL A 618 22.21 16.99 -1.12
N LEU A 619 22.04 15.80 -0.54
CA LEU A 619 21.70 15.65 0.88
C LEU A 619 22.77 16.29 1.78
N ARG A 620 24.05 16.07 1.48
CA ARG A 620 25.17 16.64 2.24
C ARG A 620 25.12 18.17 2.19
N ASP A 621 24.93 18.77 1.01
CA ASP A 621 24.89 20.22 0.87
C ASP A 621 23.65 20.84 1.54
N ILE A 622 22.50 20.16 1.49
CA ILE A 622 21.29 20.53 2.25
C ILE A 622 21.54 20.50 3.77
N MET A 623 22.17 19.45 4.31
CA MET A 623 22.48 19.36 5.74
C MET A 623 23.47 20.45 6.19
N MET A 624 24.49 20.74 5.37
CA MET A 624 25.46 21.81 5.63
C MET A 624 24.77 23.19 5.62
N ALA A 625 23.93 23.48 4.62
CA ALA A 625 23.23 24.75 4.48
C ALA A 625 22.19 25.01 5.59
N ASN A 626 21.61 23.95 6.17
CA ASN A 626 20.62 24.05 7.26
C ASN A 626 21.24 23.97 8.67
N GLY A 627 22.57 23.94 8.80
CA GLY A 627 23.26 23.90 10.10
C GLY A 627 23.23 22.53 10.81
N ASP A 628 22.90 21.46 10.08
CA ASP A 628 22.86 20.08 10.57
C ASP A 628 24.17 19.31 10.22
N ALA A 629 25.26 20.04 9.98
CA ALA A 629 26.59 19.51 9.67
C ALA A 629 27.13 18.51 10.70
N ASN A 630 26.73 18.66 11.98
CA ASN A 630 27.12 17.74 13.05
C ASN A 630 26.49 16.34 12.90
N ASP A 631 25.30 16.24 12.30
CA ASP A 631 24.58 14.97 12.06
C ASP A 631 24.98 14.34 10.71
N CYS A 632 25.45 15.15 9.76
CA CYS A 632 25.88 14.69 8.44
C CYS A 632 27.13 13.81 8.52
N ILE A 633 27.01 12.55 8.13
CA ILE A 633 28.11 11.62 7.85
C ILE A 633 28.22 11.49 6.32
N PRO A 634 29.09 12.26 5.65
CA PRO A 634 29.21 12.23 4.19
C PRO A 634 30.03 11.04 3.71
N THR A 635 29.90 10.70 2.41
CA THR A 635 30.81 9.75 1.77
C THR A 635 32.24 10.29 1.71
N SER A 636 33.24 9.40 1.65
CA SER A 636 34.65 9.81 1.46
C SER A 636 34.87 10.59 0.17
N GLU A 637 34.09 10.29 -0.88
CA GLU A 637 34.15 10.95 -2.18
C GLU A 637 33.50 12.33 -2.11
N VAL A 638 32.29 12.42 -1.55
CA VAL A 638 31.56 13.67 -1.27
C VAL A 638 32.40 14.62 -0.41
N HIS A 639 33.06 14.11 0.64
CA HIS A 639 33.94 14.90 1.50
C HIS A 639 35.15 15.48 0.73
N SER A 640 35.65 14.78 -0.29
CA SER A 640 36.77 15.27 -1.13
C SER A 640 36.33 16.26 -2.23
N LEU A 641 35.10 16.12 -2.74
CA LEU A 641 34.53 16.95 -3.80
C LEU A 641 33.85 18.23 -3.28
N ALA A 642 33.57 18.28 -1.97
CA ALA A 642 32.98 19.37 -1.20
C ALA A 642 33.49 20.80 -1.49
N SER A 643 34.71 20.94 -2.03
CA SER A 643 35.39 22.22 -2.26
C SER A 643 35.14 22.84 -3.64
N LYS A 644 34.23 22.30 -4.45
CA LYS A 644 34.04 22.70 -5.87
C LYS A 644 32.62 23.14 -6.28
N HIS A 645 31.61 23.13 -5.42
CA HIS A 645 30.24 23.47 -5.82
C HIS A 645 29.95 24.98 -5.88
N ASP A 646 29.13 25.40 -6.86
CA ASP A 646 28.70 26.80 -7.03
C ASP A 646 27.56 27.13 -6.05
N ASN A 647 27.69 28.22 -5.30
CA ASN A 647 26.80 28.66 -4.21
C ASN A 647 25.38 29.06 -4.66
N LYS A 648 25.03 28.89 -5.94
CA LYS A 648 23.72 29.23 -6.52
C LYS A 648 22.71 28.11 -6.39
N GLU A 649 23.08 26.86 -6.66
CA GLU A 649 22.14 25.73 -6.62
C GLU A 649 21.62 25.48 -5.20
N ILE A 650 22.52 25.57 -4.21
CA ILE A 650 22.22 25.39 -2.78
C ILE A 650 21.10 26.35 -2.30
N LYS A 651 20.96 27.54 -2.89
CA LYS A 651 19.91 28.51 -2.51
C LYS A 651 18.50 28.10 -2.93
N HIS A 652 18.38 27.20 -3.90
CA HIS A 652 17.11 26.73 -4.45
C HIS A 652 16.73 25.33 -3.94
N MET A 653 17.57 24.73 -3.10
CA MET A 653 17.31 23.46 -2.43
C MET A 653 16.18 23.58 -1.40
N PRO A 654 15.38 22.51 -1.19
CA PRO A 654 14.35 22.50 -0.16
C PRO A 654 14.94 22.58 1.25
N ARG A 655 14.23 23.26 2.15
CA ARG A 655 14.55 23.34 3.59
C ARG A 655 13.62 22.46 4.42
N PRO A 656 14.03 22.05 5.63
CA PRO A 656 13.13 21.40 6.58
C PRO A 656 11.87 22.23 6.82
N GLY A 657 10.70 21.65 6.52
CA GLY A 657 9.40 22.31 6.59
C GLY A 657 8.83 22.80 5.25
N GLU A 658 9.60 22.77 4.16
CA GLU A 658 9.12 23.12 2.80
C GLU A 658 8.66 21.91 1.97
N VAL A 659 8.98 20.69 2.43
CA VAL A 659 8.62 19.43 1.77
C VAL A 659 7.60 18.69 2.62
N ASP A 660 6.40 18.50 2.08
CA ASP A 660 5.31 17.74 2.70
C ASP A 660 5.37 16.25 2.35
N LEU A 661 5.89 15.92 1.16
CA LEU A 661 5.97 14.58 0.61
C LEU A 661 7.33 14.32 -0.06
N ILE A 662 7.96 13.20 0.27
CA ILE A 662 9.15 12.69 -0.42
C ILE A 662 8.73 11.42 -1.16
N ILE A 663 9.03 11.37 -2.45
CA ILE A 663 8.86 10.20 -3.32
C ILE A 663 10.20 9.82 -3.96
N GLY A 664 10.30 8.59 -4.47
CA GLY A 664 11.49 8.17 -5.20
C GLY A 664 11.57 6.68 -5.48
N GLY A 665 12.34 6.32 -6.51
CA GLY A 665 12.58 4.94 -6.95
C GLY A 665 14.06 4.56 -6.87
N PRO A 666 14.63 4.38 -5.66
CA PRO A 666 16.06 4.09 -5.52
C PRO A 666 16.46 2.77 -6.21
N PRO A 667 17.57 2.73 -6.96
CA PRO A 667 18.01 1.53 -7.65
C PRO A 667 18.56 0.48 -6.67
N CYS A 668 17.90 -0.67 -6.57
CA CYS A 668 18.28 -1.79 -5.69
C CYS A 668 19.27 -2.77 -6.34
N GLN A 669 20.33 -2.27 -6.98
CA GLN A 669 21.39 -3.14 -7.53
C GLN A 669 22.20 -3.75 -6.39
N ALA A 670 22.26 -5.09 -6.32
CA ALA A 670 23.14 -5.77 -5.38
C ALA A 670 24.60 -5.66 -5.84
N GLN A 671 25.44 -5.02 -5.03
CA GLN A 671 26.91 -5.02 -5.15
C GLN A 671 27.52 -6.21 -4.40
#